data_AF-A0A953JSG6-F1
#
_entry.id   AF-A0A953JSG6-F1
#
_cell.length_a   1.000
_cell.length_b   1.000
_cell.length_c   1.000
_cell.angle_alpha   90.00
_cell.angle_beta   90.00
_cell.angle_gamma   90.00
#
_symmetry.space_group_name_H-M   'P 1'
#
loop_
_entity.id
_entity.type
_entity.pdbx_description
1 polymer ?
#
loop_
_entity_poly.entity_id
_entity_poly.type
_entity_poly.pdbx_seq_one_letter_code
_entity_poly.pdbx_strand_id
1 'polypeptide(L)'
;MDGHDPGTGNGRDDLEPPADDHVEWHSGDAVDRSWEPAAKLFSAIVVGLCCIYVFWVVHPELVFRNTTPTGGDMGAHVWGPAYLRDELLPNLRLTGWTKDWYAGFPAYTFYMVIPSLMIVILDVGFIRPDSFIGIVLAVALAGGAAAVAWAVRRHASRLVKFLVWTACLFVPLLCIEFPYNIAFKLVAVSGIVGFPAGVWYLLRGLSLRRPGPELGALASVAFLMDKSLFHIYGGNIASTMAGEFAFSISLTLSMFALGSIAMGVRTGRHRARSAVLIGLAMLCHVIPGLFFLLVGAILIVVLRPRAASFRWALPVGLSGALTAMWWYVPFYGRSSFLNDMGWEKLGVELPPQSWARLKLVGALRSVGSTVGDATSCDAKEAVVNWSQMWRNLLPFGPHKINGVELPDPNMWAGKVFFVLAGIGVVLSLVMVVRAGIWLTALTAIAAVAFVLMPQDRFWNARVLPFYYLGIYLLAAVGVVLVLRSLVLVISGRWADPHLVVSAVVTGIAMLVLWGALGMTLRQLPGGAMLASSPTGEPTYSWLYWTSTYHGPVRDWAKWNFEGLEAKPGYTVVDEPVDPNDPASPTQRVQKLDTTNSREFFDMIGEMRRVGETEGCGRAFWEYDKILENYGTPMAPMLLPYFTDHCIGSMEGLYFEASSTTPYHFLVQSELSQSPSQPERFDCHLGFEKSPYRPFDIDAGIKHLQMLGVRYYMAVTEESKAAANADSRLTKVGESGPWQMFEVSDIDLVTPLEYEPVVWDDVDDDIYSWARPSVDWFNDETQWDVLRASDGPSDWARVGAADEVERVRTADPDLEVTNATETNESITFEVSEVGTPVLIRTSYFPNWEVEGADEVYRVAPNFMVVVPTEKTVTLSYSRTPLELFAVLLSLVGVVLLIGFVARAPKTPLFTGREFFGDRDPSTLSSGTTDDDPDSDGSDPGSGDVEWDETQDADPFGTATPQ
;
A
#
# COMPACT_ATOMS: atom_id res chain seq x y z
N MET A 1 5.60 4.80 -93.56
CA MET A 1 6.18 5.67 -94.60
C MET A 1 5.07 5.76 -95.63
N ASP A 2 4.34 6.87 -95.73
CA ASP A 2 4.86 8.13 -96.24
C ASP A 2 4.26 9.35 -95.54
N GLY A 3 5.05 10.42 -95.49
CA GLY A 3 4.67 11.69 -94.90
C GLY A 3 3.79 12.54 -95.82
N HIS A 4 2.77 13.17 -95.22
CA HIS A 4 2.13 14.42 -95.61
C HIS A 4 1.34 14.89 -94.37
N ASP A 5 1.65 16.05 -93.78
CA ASP A 5 1.21 17.40 -94.17
C ASP A 5 -0.23 17.69 -93.67
N PRO A 6 -0.69 18.95 -93.60
CA PRO A 6 -0.67 19.77 -92.40
C PRO A 6 -2.06 20.38 -92.12
N GLY A 7 -2.19 21.24 -91.11
CA GLY A 7 -3.46 21.95 -90.88
C GLY A 7 -3.34 23.04 -89.84
N THR A 8 -2.77 24.17 -90.25
CA THR A 8 -2.74 25.44 -89.52
C THR A 8 -3.99 26.27 -89.84
N GLY A 9 -4.52 26.96 -88.83
CA GLY A 9 -5.10 28.29 -89.04
C GLY A 9 -6.58 28.53 -88.71
N ASN A 10 -6.80 28.84 -87.42
CA ASN A 10 -7.51 30.02 -86.90
C ASN A 10 -9.05 30.06 -86.72
N GLY A 11 -9.44 30.25 -85.45
CA GLY A 11 -10.65 30.99 -85.02
C GLY A 11 -11.29 30.52 -83.70
N ARG A 12 -10.93 31.17 -82.57
CA ARG A 12 -11.72 31.63 -81.39
C ARG A 12 -12.80 30.71 -80.77
N ASP A 13 -13.02 30.57 -79.46
CA ASP A 13 -12.73 31.36 -78.24
C ASP A 13 -12.62 30.41 -77.01
N ASP A 14 -12.27 31.00 -75.85
CA ASP A 14 -12.58 30.59 -74.46
C ASP A 14 -11.41 30.18 -73.53
N LEU A 15 -10.88 31.24 -72.86
CA LEU A 15 -10.67 31.38 -71.41
C LEU A 15 -10.06 30.21 -70.61
N GLU A 16 -8.74 30.26 -70.42
CA GLU A 16 -8.02 29.57 -69.33
C GLU A 16 -7.84 30.50 -68.11
N PRO A 17 -8.10 30.05 -66.87
CA PRO A 17 -7.67 30.75 -65.67
C PRO A 17 -6.21 30.40 -65.30
N PRO A 18 -5.51 31.28 -64.56
CA PRO A 18 -4.06 31.24 -64.40
C PRO A 18 -3.59 30.20 -63.38
N ALA A 19 -2.33 29.82 -63.53
CA ALA A 19 -1.55 29.01 -62.61
C ALA A 19 -1.51 29.61 -61.20
N ASP A 20 -1.97 28.87 -60.21
CA ASP A 20 -1.66 29.12 -58.81
C ASP A 20 -0.24 28.60 -58.52
N ASP A 21 0.62 29.52 -58.13
CA ASP A 21 1.96 29.26 -57.64
C ASP A 21 1.92 28.25 -56.49
N HIS A 22 2.77 27.22 -56.62
CA HIS A 22 3.13 26.35 -55.52
C HIS A 22 3.78 27.17 -54.40
N VAL A 23 2.98 27.69 -53.48
CA VAL A 23 3.47 28.07 -52.15
C VAL A 23 3.66 26.78 -51.37
N GLU A 24 4.86 26.19 -51.50
CA GLU A 24 5.39 25.31 -50.48
C GLU A 24 5.34 26.08 -49.16
N TRP A 25 4.35 25.76 -48.33
CA TRP A 25 4.43 26.02 -46.90
C TRP A 25 5.59 25.18 -46.36
N HIS A 26 6.79 25.74 -46.45
CA HIS A 26 7.88 25.38 -45.56
C HIS A 26 7.40 25.66 -44.13
N SER A 27 6.78 24.65 -43.51
CA SER A 27 6.69 24.55 -42.06
C SER A 27 8.08 24.85 -41.51
N GLY A 28 8.18 25.87 -40.66
CA GLY A 28 9.43 26.35 -40.04
C GLY A 28 10.10 25.27 -39.17
N ASP A 29 10.68 24.29 -39.83
CA ASP A 29 11.31 23.08 -39.28
C ASP A 29 12.84 23.24 -39.20
N ALA A 30 13.32 24.47 -39.00
CA ALA A 30 14.74 24.80 -39.00
C ALA A 30 15.18 25.58 -37.76
N VAL A 31 14.90 25.06 -36.56
CA VAL A 31 15.67 25.39 -35.34
C VAL A 31 15.82 24.12 -34.48
N ASP A 32 17.04 23.58 -34.42
CA ASP A 32 17.60 22.62 -33.44
C ASP A 32 17.05 21.17 -33.31
N ARG A 33 16.93 20.43 -34.43
CA ARG A 33 16.67 18.98 -34.42
C ARG A 33 17.86 18.08 -34.02
N SER A 34 19.08 18.60 -33.89
CA SER A 34 20.29 17.81 -33.57
C SER A 34 20.38 17.37 -32.10
N TRP A 35 19.57 17.95 -31.20
CA TRP A 35 19.67 17.76 -29.74
C TRP A 35 18.65 16.78 -29.14
N GLU A 36 17.66 16.31 -29.91
CA GLU A 36 16.64 15.39 -29.39
C GLU A 36 17.19 14.06 -28.83
N PRO A 37 18.16 13.39 -29.49
CA PRO A 37 18.75 12.17 -28.96
C PRO A 37 19.57 12.42 -27.70
N ALA A 38 20.37 13.49 -27.68
CA ALA A 38 21.22 13.86 -26.55
C ALA A 38 20.38 14.20 -25.30
N ALA A 39 19.27 14.91 -25.50
CA ALA A 39 18.28 15.18 -24.46
C ALA A 39 17.68 13.91 -23.84
N LYS A 40 17.25 12.97 -24.70
CA LYS A 40 16.67 11.69 -24.26
C LYS A 40 17.71 10.85 -23.52
N LEU A 41 18.95 10.83 -24.01
CA LEU A 41 20.07 10.16 -23.36
C LEU A 41 20.38 10.78 -21.99
N PHE A 42 20.42 12.11 -21.89
CA PHE A 42 20.60 12.83 -20.63
C PHE A 42 19.55 12.42 -19.58
N SER A 43 18.25 12.48 -19.94
CA SER A 43 17.18 12.05 -19.03
C SER A 43 17.34 10.58 -18.62
N ALA A 44 17.64 9.69 -19.59
CA ALA A 44 17.82 8.27 -19.33
C ALA A 44 18.98 7.99 -18.36
N ILE A 45 20.10 8.71 -18.50
CA ILE A 45 21.24 8.62 -17.58
C ILE A 45 20.82 9.07 -16.18
N VAL A 46 20.22 10.24 -16.02
CA VAL A 46 19.85 10.76 -14.69
C VAL A 46 18.85 9.84 -13.98
N VAL A 47 17.79 9.44 -14.67
CA VAL A 47 16.77 8.55 -14.10
C VAL A 47 17.36 7.17 -13.80
N GLY A 48 18.13 6.60 -14.74
CA GLY A 48 18.79 5.31 -14.54
C GLY A 48 19.72 5.31 -13.34
N LEU A 49 20.53 6.36 -13.19
CA LEU A 49 21.41 6.56 -12.04
C LEU A 49 20.63 6.67 -10.71
N CYS A 50 19.49 7.37 -10.69
CA CYS A 50 18.63 7.44 -9.51
C CYS A 50 18.06 6.06 -9.13
N CYS A 51 17.55 5.30 -10.11
CA CYS A 51 17.05 3.95 -9.90
C CYS A 51 18.14 2.98 -9.41
N ILE A 52 19.34 3.03 -10.02
CA ILE A 52 20.50 2.23 -9.63
C ILE A 52 20.93 2.58 -8.21
N TYR A 53 20.97 3.87 -7.85
CA TYR A 53 21.31 4.31 -6.50
C TYR A 53 20.33 3.74 -5.47
N VAL A 54 19.03 3.84 -5.71
CA VAL A 54 18.01 3.27 -4.80
C VAL A 54 18.17 1.75 -4.70
N PHE A 55 18.38 1.05 -5.82
CA PHE A 55 18.59 -0.40 -5.80
C PHE A 55 19.85 -0.79 -5.04
N TRP A 56 20.93 -0.03 -5.19
CA TRP A 56 22.16 -0.23 -4.43
C TRP A 56 21.96 -0.06 -2.92
N VAL A 57 21.17 0.93 -2.49
CA VAL A 57 20.86 1.16 -1.06
C VAL A 57 20.19 -0.06 -0.42
N VAL A 58 19.34 -0.77 -1.16
CA VAL A 58 18.62 -1.96 -0.67
C VAL A 58 19.37 -3.28 -0.86
N HIS A 59 20.70 -3.23 -1.03
CA HIS A 59 21.57 -4.41 -1.08
C HIS A 59 21.19 -5.42 -2.18
N PRO A 60 21.49 -5.15 -3.46
CA PRO A 60 21.15 -6.05 -4.56
C PRO A 60 21.70 -7.47 -4.34
N GLU A 61 22.87 -7.59 -3.71
CA GLU A 61 23.47 -8.87 -3.32
C GLU A 61 22.61 -9.68 -2.33
N LEU A 62 21.83 -9.02 -1.48
CA LEU A 62 20.89 -9.65 -0.54
C LEU A 62 19.51 -9.86 -1.16
N VAL A 63 19.08 -8.97 -2.07
CA VAL A 63 17.86 -9.14 -2.87
C VAL A 63 17.93 -10.41 -3.71
N PHE A 64 19.08 -10.69 -4.33
CA PHE A 64 19.31 -11.93 -5.09
C PHE A 64 19.78 -13.12 -4.24
N ARG A 65 19.89 -12.96 -2.91
CA ARG A 65 20.18 -14.07 -2.01
C ARG A 65 18.88 -14.78 -1.65
N ASN A 66 18.85 -16.10 -1.81
CA ASN A 66 17.71 -16.95 -1.46
C ASN A 66 17.64 -17.16 0.06
N THR A 67 17.24 -16.14 0.80
CA THR A 67 17.00 -16.15 2.25
C THR A 67 15.61 -15.58 2.53
N THR A 68 14.88 -16.15 3.48
CA THR A 68 13.50 -15.75 3.80
C THR A 68 13.47 -14.32 4.37
N PRO A 69 12.81 -13.35 3.69
CA PRO A 69 12.78 -11.97 4.18
C PRO A 69 12.08 -11.89 5.54
N THR A 70 12.57 -10.98 6.39
CA THR A 70 12.06 -10.76 7.76
C THR A 70 12.06 -9.26 8.10
N GLY A 71 11.80 -8.89 9.35
CA GLY A 71 11.81 -7.51 9.85
C GLY A 71 10.45 -6.82 9.74
N GLY A 72 9.99 -6.20 10.83
CA GLY A 72 8.64 -5.62 10.90
C GLY A 72 7.57 -6.62 10.45
N ASP A 73 6.60 -6.13 9.67
CA ASP A 73 5.52 -6.93 9.11
C ASP A 73 5.98 -7.74 7.89
N MET A 74 7.13 -7.40 7.30
CA MET A 74 7.65 -8.07 6.10
C MET A 74 7.87 -9.57 6.32
N GLY A 75 8.24 -9.99 7.54
CA GLY A 75 8.44 -11.40 7.87
C GLY A 75 7.17 -12.23 7.75
N ALA A 76 6.02 -11.70 8.17
CA ALA A 76 4.77 -12.44 8.11
C ALA A 76 4.13 -12.41 6.71
N HIS A 77 4.47 -11.42 5.86
CA HIS A 77 3.99 -11.37 4.47
C HIS A 77 4.45 -12.55 3.61
N VAL A 78 5.48 -13.30 4.01
CA VAL A 78 5.98 -14.52 3.33
C VAL A 78 4.87 -15.58 3.21
N TRP A 79 3.96 -15.67 4.17
CA TRP A 79 2.88 -16.65 4.11
C TRP A 79 1.90 -16.38 2.95
N GLY A 80 1.52 -15.12 2.74
CA GLY A 80 0.41 -14.76 1.84
C GLY A 80 0.58 -15.23 0.38
N PRO A 81 1.69 -14.91 -0.31
CA PRO A 81 1.88 -15.31 -1.70
C PRO A 81 2.02 -16.83 -1.86
N ALA A 82 2.57 -17.53 -0.85
CA ALA A 82 2.65 -19.00 -0.87
C ALA A 82 1.24 -19.60 -0.78
N TYR A 83 0.42 -19.16 0.19
CA TYR A 83 -0.98 -19.56 0.28
C TYR A 83 -1.79 -19.22 -0.99
N LEU A 84 -1.56 -18.06 -1.61
CA LEU A 84 -2.18 -17.71 -2.90
C LEU A 84 -1.80 -18.72 -4.01
N ARG A 85 -0.53 -19.12 -4.09
CA ARG A 85 0.01 -20.06 -5.08
C ARG A 85 -0.52 -21.47 -4.89
N ASP A 86 -0.53 -21.94 -3.65
CA ASP A 86 -0.73 -23.35 -3.32
C ASP A 86 -2.21 -23.70 -3.09
N GLU A 87 -3.01 -22.75 -2.58
CA GLU A 87 -4.39 -23.02 -2.14
C GLU A 87 -5.44 -22.32 -3.02
N LEU A 88 -5.23 -21.03 -3.36
CA LEU A 88 -6.26 -20.24 -4.03
C LEU A 88 -6.23 -20.35 -5.57
N LEU A 89 -5.07 -20.15 -6.19
CA LEU A 89 -4.94 -20.14 -7.64
C LEU A 89 -5.29 -21.48 -8.31
N PRO A 90 -4.97 -22.67 -7.75
CA PRO A 90 -5.40 -23.95 -8.30
C PRO A 90 -6.93 -24.07 -8.39
N ASN A 91 -7.64 -23.41 -7.47
CA ASN A 91 -9.11 -23.32 -7.42
C ASN A 91 -9.68 -22.11 -8.18
N LEU A 92 -8.86 -21.44 -9.00
CA LEU A 92 -9.20 -20.24 -9.78
C LEU A 92 -9.75 -19.10 -8.91
N ARG A 93 -9.25 -18.97 -7.67
CA ARG A 93 -9.63 -17.94 -6.71
C ARG A 93 -8.50 -16.93 -6.48
N LEU A 94 -8.87 -15.71 -6.10
CA LEU A 94 -7.95 -14.64 -5.68
C LEU A 94 -8.20 -14.20 -4.23
N THR A 95 -9.28 -14.71 -3.62
CA THR A 95 -9.70 -14.53 -2.23
C THR A 95 -10.28 -15.86 -1.76
N GLY A 96 -10.19 -16.17 -0.48
CA GLY A 96 -10.70 -17.43 0.07
C GLY A 96 -10.52 -17.53 1.58
N TRP A 97 -10.76 -18.71 2.14
CA TRP A 97 -10.66 -18.96 3.57
C TRP A 97 -9.40 -19.72 3.94
N THR A 98 -8.81 -19.37 5.06
CA THR A 98 -7.72 -20.14 5.67
C THR A 98 -8.01 -20.31 7.15
N LYS A 99 -7.57 -21.44 7.72
CA LYS A 99 -7.57 -21.72 9.16
C LYS A 99 -6.27 -21.31 9.86
N ASP A 100 -5.31 -20.77 9.11
CA ASP A 100 -3.92 -20.64 9.56
C ASP A 100 -3.71 -19.62 10.68
N TRP A 101 -4.49 -18.53 10.72
CA TRP A 101 -4.39 -17.46 11.72
C TRP A 101 -5.74 -17.18 12.37
N TYR A 102 -5.75 -16.82 13.66
CA TYR A 102 -6.93 -16.33 14.39
C TYR A 102 -8.15 -17.27 14.34
N ALA A 103 -7.94 -18.58 14.41
CA ALA A 103 -8.98 -19.60 14.19
C ALA A 103 -9.70 -19.49 12.81
N GLY A 104 -9.10 -18.76 11.88
CA GLY A 104 -9.49 -18.59 10.50
C GLY A 104 -9.90 -17.16 10.14
N PHE A 105 -9.71 -16.81 8.86
CA PHE A 105 -10.05 -15.50 8.31
C PHE A 105 -10.19 -15.53 6.78
N PRO A 106 -10.91 -14.56 6.17
CA PRO A 106 -11.07 -14.44 4.73
C PRO A 106 -9.84 -13.79 4.05
N ALA A 107 -8.84 -14.60 3.72
CA ALA A 107 -7.62 -14.18 3.05
C ALA A 107 -7.89 -13.40 1.75
N TYR A 108 -7.18 -12.27 1.61
CA TYR A 108 -7.26 -11.31 0.50
C TYR A 108 -8.60 -10.61 0.29
N THR A 109 -9.62 -10.84 1.11
CA THR A 109 -10.86 -10.03 1.09
C THR A 109 -10.61 -8.60 1.55
N PHE A 110 -9.78 -8.45 2.60
CA PHE A 110 -9.44 -7.16 3.20
C PHE A 110 -8.01 -6.68 2.92
N TYR A 111 -7.22 -7.49 2.22
CA TYR A 111 -5.81 -7.20 1.93
C TYR A 111 -5.50 -7.24 0.44
N MET A 112 -4.51 -6.46 0.00
CA MET A 112 -4.22 -6.26 -1.42
C MET A 112 -3.56 -7.50 -2.05
N VAL A 113 -4.15 -8.00 -3.13
CA VAL A 113 -3.73 -9.26 -3.77
C VAL A 113 -2.67 -9.10 -4.87
N ILE A 114 -2.61 -7.95 -5.56
CA ILE A 114 -1.76 -7.79 -6.75
C ILE A 114 -0.26 -7.90 -6.44
N PRO A 115 0.27 -7.32 -5.35
CA PRO A 115 1.67 -7.52 -4.99
C PRO A 115 2.01 -9.00 -4.77
N SER A 116 1.15 -9.75 -4.06
CA SER A 116 1.32 -11.20 -3.89
C SER A 116 1.25 -11.95 -5.22
N LEU A 117 0.31 -11.60 -6.10
CA LEU A 117 0.20 -12.20 -7.43
C LEU A 117 1.45 -11.94 -8.29
N MET A 118 2.06 -10.75 -8.18
CA MET A 118 3.31 -10.44 -8.87
C MET A 118 4.47 -11.32 -8.37
N ILE A 119 4.50 -11.64 -7.08
CA ILE A 119 5.49 -12.57 -6.49
C ILE A 119 5.29 -13.96 -7.08
N VAL A 120 4.05 -14.46 -7.07
CA VAL A 120 3.70 -15.77 -7.63
C VAL A 120 4.05 -15.84 -9.12
N ILE A 121 3.74 -14.81 -9.92
CA ILE A 121 4.06 -14.77 -11.36
C ILE A 121 5.56 -14.99 -11.62
N LEU A 122 6.44 -14.47 -10.75
CA LEU A 122 7.88 -14.66 -10.89
C LEU A 122 8.36 -16.02 -10.35
N ASP A 123 7.62 -16.63 -9.42
CA ASP A 123 7.98 -17.87 -8.73
C ASP A 123 7.50 -19.15 -9.44
N VAL A 124 6.38 -19.11 -10.17
CA VAL A 124 5.75 -20.33 -10.75
C VAL A 124 6.41 -20.89 -12.02
N GLY A 125 7.48 -20.27 -12.52
CA GLY A 125 8.13 -20.68 -13.75
C GLY A 125 8.67 -22.13 -13.71
N PHE A 126 9.03 -22.67 -14.87
CA PHE A 126 9.62 -24.02 -14.99
C PHE A 126 11.04 -24.00 -15.59
N ILE A 127 11.49 -22.86 -16.12
CA ILE A 127 12.85 -22.63 -16.61
C ILE A 127 13.65 -22.01 -15.48
N ARG A 128 14.50 -22.82 -14.83
CA ARG A 128 15.36 -22.37 -13.72
C ARG A 128 16.68 -21.82 -14.24
N PRO A 129 17.00 -20.52 -14.03
CA PRO A 129 18.26 -19.92 -14.47
C PRO A 129 19.42 -20.20 -13.49
N ASP A 130 19.37 -21.32 -12.77
CA ASP A 130 20.42 -21.80 -11.85
C ASP A 130 21.44 -22.72 -12.55
N SER A 131 21.12 -23.18 -13.76
CA SER A 131 21.97 -24.01 -14.60
C SER A 131 22.31 -23.31 -15.92
N PHE A 132 23.44 -23.68 -16.54
CA PHE A 132 23.82 -23.14 -17.85
C PHE A 132 22.71 -23.35 -18.91
N ILE A 133 22.09 -24.53 -18.94
CA ILE A 133 20.99 -24.85 -19.86
C ILE A 133 19.79 -23.94 -19.60
N GLY A 134 19.40 -23.80 -18.33
CA GLY A 134 18.29 -22.94 -17.95
C GLY A 134 18.52 -21.46 -18.28
N ILE A 135 19.74 -20.95 -18.08
CA ILE A 135 20.14 -19.59 -18.52
C ILE A 135 19.99 -19.45 -20.03
N VAL A 136 20.49 -20.42 -20.82
CA VAL A 136 20.37 -20.38 -22.28
C VAL A 136 18.89 -20.40 -22.72
N LEU A 137 18.05 -21.24 -22.11
CA LEU A 137 16.62 -21.30 -22.40
C LEU A 137 15.90 -20.00 -22.03
N ALA A 138 16.20 -19.43 -20.86
CA ALA A 138 15.62 -18.16 -20.41
C ALA A 138 15.99 -17.00 -21.36
N VAL A 139 17.28 -16.91 -21.74
CA VAL A 139 17.76 -15.91 -22.70
C VAL A 139 17.15 -16.11 -24.08
N ALA A 140 17.04 -17.35 -24.55
CA ALA A 140 16.42 -17.67 -25.84
C ALA A 140 14.92 -17.31 -25.86
N LEU A 141 14.20 -17.61 -24.78
CA LEU A 141 12.78 -17.27 -24.64
C LEU A 141 12.57 -15.76 -24.61
N ALA A 142 13.32 -15.05 -23.75
CA ALA A 142 13.25 -13.59 -23.65
C ALA A 142 13.65 -12.91 -24.96
N GLY A 143 14.73 -13.37 -25.59
CA GLY A 143 15.20 -12.88 -26.89
C GLY A 143 14.20 -13.14 -28.02
N GLY A 144 13.59 -14.32 -28.05
CA GLY A 144 12.54 -14.68 -28.98
C GLY A 144 11.29 -13.82 -28.80
N ALA A 145 10.83 -13.63 -27.57
CA ALA A 145 9.72 -12.74 -27.25
C ALA A 145 10.01 -11.29 -27.68
N ALA A 146 11.22 -10.78 -27.43
CA ALA A 146 11.64 -9.46 -27.89
C ALA A 146 11.67 -9.35 -29.43
N ALA A 147 12.17 -10.38 -30.12
CA ALA A 147 12.19 -10.44 -31.59
C ALA A 147 10.77 -10.44 -32.18
N VAL A 148 9.84 -11.19 -31.59
CA VAL A 148 8.42 -11.23 -32.00
C VAL A 148 7.75 -9.87 -31.75
N ALA A 149 7.92 -9.28 -30.56
CA ALA A 149 7.39 -7.97 -30.25
C ALA A 149 7.93 -6.89 -31.22
N TRP A 150 9.21 -6.98 -31.57
CA TRP A 150 9.85 -6.10 -32.55
C TRP A 150 9.32 -6.32 -33.97
N ALA A 151 9.12 -7.57 -34.41
CA ALA A 151 8.55 -7.88 -35.72
C ALA A 151 7.12 -7.32 -35.85
N VAL A 152 6.33 -7.40 -34.79
CA VAL A 152 4.93 -6.94 -34.76
C VAL A 152 4.80 -5.43 -34.49
N ARG A 153 5.88 -4.71 -34.14
CA ARG A 153 5.83 -3.27 -33.79
C ARG A 153 5.19 -2.38 -34.87
N ARG A 154 5.32 -2.77 -36.15
CA ARG A 154 4.77 -2.04 -37.32
C ARG A 154 3.44 -2.62 -37.83
N HIS A 155 2.88 -3.63 -37.17
CA HIS A 155 1.63 -4.25 -37.58
C HIS A 155 0.45 -3.25 -37.59
N ALA A 156 -0.44 -3.37 -38.57
CA ALA A 156 -1.54 -2.42 -38.80
C ALA A 156 -2.60 -2.47 -37.69
N SER A 157 -3.01 -3.68 -37.27
CA SER A 157 -3.97 -3.85 -36.18
C SER A 157 -3.33 -3.53 -34.82
N ARG A 158 -3.91 -2.57 -34.09
CA ARG A 158 -3.50 -2.21 -32.73
C ARG A 158 -3.83 -3.31 -31.71
N LEU A 159 -4.94 -4.02 -31.91
CA LEU A 159 -5.34 -5.13 -31.06
C LEU A 159 -4.34 -6.28 -31.17
N VAL A 160 -3.93 -6.66 -32.38
CA VAL A 160 -2.90 -7.70 -32.58
C VAL A 160 -1.59 -7.29 -31.92
N LYS A 161 -1.16 -6.02 -32.09
CA LYS A 161 0.04 -5.52 -31.41
C LYS A 161 -0.06 -5.63 -29.90
N PHE A 162 -1.18 -5.21 -29.33
CA PHE A 162 -1.42 -5.28 -27.89
C PHE A 162 -1.38 -6.74 -27.40
N LEU A 163 -2.14 -7.65 -28.01
CA LEU A 163 -2.18 -9.05 -27.62
C LEU A 163 -0.79 -9.72 -27.72
N VAL A 164 -0.07 -9.49 -28.82
CA VAL A 164 1.28 -10.03 -29.00
C VAL A 164 2.26 -9.43 -27.99
N TRP A 165 2.23 -8.12 -27.75
CA TRP A 165 3.13 -7.49 -26.78
C TRP A 165 2.84 -7.93 -25.35
N THR A 166 1.56 -8.08 -24.99
CA THR A 166 1.15 -8.67 -23.71
C THR A 166 1.67 -10.10 -23.60
N ALA A 167 1.48 -10.94 -24.63
CA ALA A 167 2.02 -12.30 -24.63
C ALA A 167 3.56 -12.31 -24.51
N CYS A 168 4.27 -11.46 -25.26
CA CYS A 168 5.73 -11.35 -25.18
C CYS A 168 6.25 -10.83 -23.83
N LEU A 169 5.41 -10.16 -23.03
CA LEU A 169 5.73 -9.76 -21.67
C LEU A 169 5.47 -10.90 -20.68
N PHE A 170 4.27 -11.49 -20.72
CA PHE A 170 3.84 -12.46 -19.71
C PHE A 170 4.40 -13.86 -19.93
N VAL A 171 4.62 -14.30 -21.17
CA VAL A 171 5.16 -15.65 -21.43
C VAL A 171 6.54 -15.84 -20.81
N PRO A 172 7.53 -14.95 -21.01
CA PRO A 172 8.82 -15.09 -20.32
C PRO A 172 8.68 -15.05 -18.79
N LEU A 173 7.83 -14.17 -18.24
CA LEU A 173 7.63 -14.06 -16.79
C LEU A 173 7.05 -15.34 -16.20
N LEU A 174 6.07 -15.97 -16.86
CA LEU A 174 5.42 -17.20 -16.39
C LEU A 174 6.22 -18.47 -16.67
N CYS A 175 7.24 -18.41 -17.54
CA CYS A 175 8.07 -19.57 -17.86
C CYS A 175 9.40 -19.57 -17.11
N ILE A 176 9.97 -18.41 -16.78
CA ILE A 176 11.26 -18.29 -16.09
C ILE A 176 11.02 -18.25 -14.58
N GLU A 177 11.58 -19.22 -13.87
CA GLU A 177 11.44 -19.37 -12.43
C GLU A 177 12.47 -18.50 -11.69
N PHE A 178 12.02 -17.67 -10.76
CA PHE A 178 12.85 -17.09 -9.71
C PHE A 178 12.54 -17.78 -8.39
N PRO A 179 13.54 -18.18 -7.58
CA PRO A 179 13.27 -18.72 -6.25
C PRO A 179 12.35 -17.80 -5.43
N TYR A 180 11.37 -18.38 -4.75
CA TYR A 180 10.34 -17.66 -3.99
C TYR A 180 10.83 -16.44 -3.21
N ASN A 181 11.89 -16.61 -2.40
CA ASN A 181 12.41 -15.52 -1.59
C ASN A 181 13.01 -14.38 -2.44
N ILE A 182 13.62 -14.70 -3.58
CA ILE A 182 14.15 -13.70 -4.52
C ILE A 182 13.00 -12.99 -5.23
N ALA A 183 11.99 -13.74 -5.71
CA ALA A 183 10.78 -13.18 -6.30
C ALA A 183 10.09 -12.20 -5.34
N PHE A 184 9.95 -12.59 -4.08
CA PHE A 184 9.41 -11.76 -3.00
C PHE A 184 10.18 -10.45 -2.87
N LYS A 185 11.51 -10.53 -2.68
CA LYS A 185 12.36 -9.34 -2.48
C LYS A 185 12.35 -8.42 -3.70
N LEU A 186 12.40 -8.98 -4.91
CA LEU A 186 12.34 -8.21 -6.16
C LEU A 186 11.03 -7.42 -6.29
N VAL A 187 9.89 -8.03 -5.98
CA VAL A 187 8.60 -7.34 -6.00
C VAL A 187 8.53 -6.31 -4.87
N ALA A 188 8.98 -6.64 -3.66
CA ALA A 188 8.96 -5.74 -2.51
C ALA A 188 9.73 -4.44 -2.78
N VAL A 189 10.90 -4.51 -3.45
CA VAL A 189 11.68 -3.31 -3.79
C VAL A 189 11.25 -2.64 -5.10
N SER A 190 10.40 -3.28 -5.92
CA SER A 190 10.06 -2.79 -7.27
C SER A 190 9.43 -1.39 -7.27
N GLY A 191 8.59 -1.09 -6.26
CA GLY A 191 7.99 0.23 -6.07
C GLY A 191 9.06 1.30 -5.89
N ILE A 192 9.87 1.19 -4.84
CA ILE A 192 10.91 2.19 -4.53
C ILE A 192 11.96 2.33 -5.63
N VAL A 193 12.38 1.23 -6.28
CA VAL A 193 13.35 1.27 -7.39
C VAL A 193 12.75 1.93 -8.64
N GLY A 194 11.48 1.67 -8.94
CA GLY A 194 10.77 2.27 -10.06
C GLY A 194 10.29 3.70 -9.82
N PHE A 195 10.27 4.16 -8.56
CA PHE A 195 9.68 5.44 -8.17
C PHE A 195 10.31 6.67 -8.86
N PRO A 196 11.64 6.80 -8.99
CA PRO A 196 12.25 7.92 -9.72
C PRO A 196 11.82 8.01 -11.18
N ALA A 197 11.66 6.86 -11.86
CA ALA A 197 11.17 6.81 -13.22
C ALA A 197 9.68 7.21 -13.31
N GLY A 198 8.88 6.80 -12.31
CA GLY A 198 7.49 7.23 -12.16
C GLY A 198 7.37 8.74 -12.03
N VAL A 199 8.14 9.35 -11.12
CA VAL A 199 8.16 10.80 -10.89
C VAL A 199 8.60 11.57 -12.14
N TRP A 200 9.67 11.13 -12.80
CA TRP A 200 10.08 11.73 -14.08
C TRP A 200 8.96 11.68 -15.12
N TYR A 201 8.29 10.53 -15.23
CA TYR A 201 7.20 10.33 -16.18
C TYR A 201 5.99 11.22 -15.86
N LEU A 202 5.65 11.40 -14.58
CA LEU A 202 4.62 12.32 -14.10
C LEU A 202 4.96 13.76 -14.50
N LEU A 203 6.12 14.27 -14.09
CA LEU A 203 6.48 15.68 -14.32
C LEU A 203 6.62 16.00 -15.80
N ARG A 204 7.13 15.05 -16.60
CA ARG A 204 7.13 15.15 -18.05
C ARG A 204 5.70 15.18 -18.61
N GLY A 205 4.79 14.37 -18.07
CA GLY A 205 3.38 14.36 -18.45
C GLY A 205 2.67 15.68 -18.13
N LEU A 206 2.99 16.27 -16.97
CA LEU A 206 2.54 17.60 -16.56
C LEU A 206 3.19 18.74 -17.36
N SER A 207 4.09 18.42 -18.30
CA SER A 207 4.76 19.36 -19.20
C SER A 207 5.76 20.29 -18.51
N LEU A 208 6.33 19.86 -17.37
CA LEU A 208 7.43 20.59 -16.75
C LEU A 208 8.65 20.56 -17.68
N ARG A 209 9.19 21.75 -17.99
CA ARG A 209 10.32 21.94 -18.91
C ARG A 209 11.63 21.46 -18.29
N ARG A 210 12.61 21.10 -19.13
CA ARG A 210 13.93 20.62 -18.68
C ARG A 210 14.70 21.70 -17.90
N PRO A 211 15.50 21.32 -16.88
CA PRO A 211 15.74 19.97 -16.36
C PRO A 211 14.73 19.50 -15.29
N GLY A 212 13.47 19.95 -15.34
CA GLY A 212 12.52 19.70 -14.25
C GLY A 212 12.17 18.24 -13.99
N PRO A 213 11.81 17.44 -15.01
CA PRO A 213 11.58 16.02 -14.80
C PRO A 213 12.80 15.29 -14.22
N GLU A 214 14.01 15.65 -14.64
CA GLU A 214 15.27 15.08 -14.15
C GLU A 214 15.56 15.44 -12.69
N LEU A 215 15.38 16.72 -12.33
CA LEU A 215 15.50 17.19 -10.95
C LEU A 215 14.41 16.59 -10.05
N GLY A 216 13.22 16.32 -10.58
CA GLY A 216 12.18 15.61 -9.86
C GLY A 216 12.54 14.15 -9.57
N ALA A 217 13.14 13.44 -10.53
CA ALA A 217 13.68 12.10 -10.27
C ALA A 217 14.73 12.13 -9.15
N LEU A 218 15.61 13.13 -9.15
CA LEU A 218 16.59 13.32 -8.08
C LEU A 218 15.92 13.63 -6.73
N ALA A 219 14.92 14.52 -6.70
CA ALA A 219 14.18 14.84 -5.48
C ALA A 219 13.40 13.64 -4.93
N SER A 220 12.94 12.72 -5.79
CA SER A 220 12.32 11.47 -5.34
C SER A 220 13.29 10.56 -4.58
N VAL A 221 14.59 10.58 -4.90
CA VAL A 221 15.61 9.85 -4.11
C VAL A 221 15.71 10.44 -2.71
N ALA A 222 15.66 11.77 -2.57
CA ALA A 222 15.66 12.41 -1.25
C ALA A 222 14.42 12.00 -0.43
N PHE A 223 13.23 12.00 -1.04
CA PHE A 223 11.99 11.51 -0.43
C PHE A 223 12.09 10.05 0.03
N LEU A 224 12.64 9.17 -0.81
CA LEU A 224 12.76 7.74 -0.49
C LEU A 224 13.70 7.45 0.69
N MET A 225 14.70 8.31 0.91
CA MET A 225 15.70 8.17 1.96
C MET A 225 15.31 8.87 3.27
N ASP A 226 14.27 9.71 3.25
CA ASP A 226 13.83 10.47 4.41
C ASP A 226 13.13 9.57 5.41
N LYS A 227 13.79 9.28 6.54
CA LYS A 227 13.22 8.65 7.73
C LYS A 227 12.92 9.66 8.84
N SER A 228 13.52 10.85 8.77
CA SER A 228 13.36 11.89 9.80
C SER A 228 11.92 12.39 9.89
N LEU A 229 11.24 12.53 8.75
CA LEU A 229 9.89 13.09 8.72
C LEU A 229 8.78 12.04 8.88
N PHE A 230 9.06 10.78 8.52
CA PHE A 230 8.14 9.67 8.72
C PHE A 230 8.83 8.30 8.66
N HIS A 231 8.42 7.43 9.57
CA HIS A 231 8.71 6.00 9.57
C HIS A 231 7.36 5.29 9.56
N ILE A 232 7.23 4.18 8.82
CA ILE A 232 6.00 3.34 8.76
C ILE A 232 4.72 4.06 8.29
N TYR A 233 4.80 5.21 7.61
CA TYR A 233 3.59 5.90 7.10
C TYR A 233 3.29 5.55 5.64
N GLY A 234 4.31 5.16 4.86
CA GLY A 234 4.16 4.68 3.48
C GLY A 234 5.12 5.30 2.48
N GLY A 235 5.52 4.54 1.46
CA GLY A 235 6.11 5.04 0.22
C GLY A 235 7.62 5.27 0.22
N ASN A 236 8.26 5.52 1.36
CA ASN A 236 9.72 5.60 1.48
C ASN A 236 10.34 4.20 1.72
N ILE A 237 11.67 4.11 1.68
CA ILE A 237 12.36 2.81 1.87
C ILE A 237 12.15 2.29 3.30
N ALA A 238 12.20 3.17 4.30
CA ALA A 238 11.97 2.78 5.70
C ALA A 238 10.60 2.09 5.89
N SER A 239 9.53 2.67 5.36
CA SER A 239 8.18 2.10 5.41
C SER A 239 8.05 0.83 4.57
N THR A 240 8.72 0.80 3.40
CA THR A 240 8.78 -0.42 2.57
C THR A 240 9.40 -1.59 3.34
N MET A 241 10.50 -1.35 4.08
CA MET A 241 11.14 -2.36 4.93
C MET A 241 10.31 -2.69 6.17
N ALA A 242 9.40 -1.83 6.60
CA ALA A 242 8.47 -2.18 7.67
C ALA A 242 7.36 -3.15 7.21
N GLY A 243 7.15 -3.32 5.89
CA GLY A 243 6.10 -4.18 5.32
C GLY A 243 5.25 -3.48 4.26
N GLU A 244 5.40 -2.17 4.07
CA GLU A 244 4.48 -1.36 3.25
C GLU A 244 4.85 -1.31 1.76
N PHE A 245 5.39 -2.41 1.23
CA PHE A 245 5.80 -2.49 -0.17
C PHE A 245 4.63 -2.36 -1.13
N ALA A 246 3.44 -2.85 -0.76
CA ALA A 246 2.20 -2.67 -1.52
C ALA A 246 1.86 -1.17 -1.73
N PHE A 247 2.03 -0.36 -0.67
CA PHE A 247 1.87 1.10 -0.73
C PHE A 247 2.87 1.71 -1.70
N SER A 248 4.16 1.35 -1.59
CA SER A 248 5.23 1.88 -2.46
C SER A 248 5.03 1.52 -3.93
N ILE A 249 4.56 0.30 -4.24
CA ILE A 249 4.21 -0.12 -5.59
C ILE A 249 3.02 0.70 -6.11
N SER A 250 1.94 0.82 -5.33
CA SER A 250 0.76 1.60 -5.70
C SER A 250 1.07 3.07 -5.94
N LEU A 251 1.88 3.69 -5.08
CA LEU A 251 2.32 5.08 -5.23
C LEU A 251 3.14 5.28 -6.52
N THR A 252 4.02 4.34 -6.85
CA THR A 252 4.81 4.36 -8.09
C THR A 252 3.93 4.21 -9.33
N LEU A 253 2.99 3.27 -9.32
CA LEU A 253 2.00 3.11 -10.38
C LEU A 253 1.12 4.35 -10.53
N SER A 254 0.79 5.02 -9.42
CA SER A 254 0.05 6.28 -9.41
C SER A 254 0.83 7.40 -10.11
N MET A 255 2.16 7.47 -9.97
CA MET A 255 2.98 8.43 -10.72
C MET A 255 2.88 8.18 -12.23
N PHE A 256 2.98 6.92 -12.66
CA PHE A 256 2.81 6.54 -14.06
C PHE A 256 1.38 6.80 -14.57
N ALA A 257 0.36 6.50 -13.76
CA ALA A 257 -1.04 6.74 -14.08
C ALA A 257 -1.30 8.24 -14.28
N LEU A 258 -0.92 9.09 -13.32
CA LEU A 258 -1.08 10.54 -13.38
C LEU A 258 -0.34 11.15 -14.58
N GLY A 259 0.90 10.73 -14.84
CA GLY A 259 1.63 11.16 -16.04
C GLY A 259 0.94 10.76 -17.34
N SER A 260 0.35 9.57 -17.39
CA SER A 260 -0.38 9.04 -18.54
C SER A 260 -1.70 9.79 -18.76
N ILE A 261 -2.40 10.12 -17.66
CA ILE A 261 -3.62 10.95 -17.67
C ILE A 261 -3.31 12.37 -18.16
N ALA A 262 -2.26 13.01 -17.64
CA ALA A 262 -1.85 14.35 -18.06
C ALA A 262 -1.56 14.41 -19.57
N MET A 263 -0.86 13.40 -20.11
CA MET A 263 -0.63 13.29 -21.55
C MET A 263 -1.90 12.92 -22.33
N GLY A 264 -2.73 12.04 -21.79
CA GLY A 264 -3.96 11.60 -22.42
C GLY A 264 -4.98 12.71 -22.59
N VAL A 265 -5.21 13.50 -21.54
CA VAL A 265 -6.08 14.68 -21.57
C VAL A 265 -5.58 15.73 -22.57
N ARG A 266 -4.26 15.87 -22.74
CA ARG A 266 -3.67 16.79 -23.74
C ARG A 266 -3.80 16.29 -25.17
N THR A 267 -3.54 15.00 -25.40
CA THR A 267 -3.34 14.45 -26.75
C THR A 267 -4.55 13.70 -27.30
N GLY A 268 -5.53 13.36 -26.44
CA GLY A 268 -6.60 12.42 -26.73
C GLY A 268 -6.16 10.94 -26.78
N ARG A 269 -4.87 10.63 -26.57
CA ARG A 269 -4.29 9.27 -26.68
C ARG A 269 -4.22 8.57 -25.31
N HIS A 270 -3.59 7.39 -25.25
CA HIS A 270 -3.24 6.66 -24.02
C HIS A 270 -4.41 6.20 -23.11
N ARG A 271 -5.64 6.08 -23.62
CA ARG A 271 -6.81 5.63 -22.84
C ARG A 271 -6.59 4.27 -22.16
N ALA A 272 -6.25 3.25 -22.95
CA ALA A 272 -6.05 1.90 -22.44
C ALA A 272 -4.91 1.82 -21.41
N ARG A 273 -3.75 2.42 -21.73
CA ARG A 273 -2.62 2.50 -20.80
C ARG A 273 -3.01 3.15 -19.46
N SER A 274 -3.75 4.25 -19.51
CA SER A 274 -4.14 4.97 -18.29
C SER A 274 -5.13 4.16 -17.47
N ALA A 275 -6.12 3.52 -18.11
CA ALA A 275 -7.09 2.66 -17.41
C ALA A 275 -6.41 1.48 -16.71
N VAL A 276 -5.44 0.80 -17.37
CA VAL A 276 -4.66 -0.29 -16.75
C VAL A 276 -3.85 0.21 -15.55
N LEU A 277 -3.16 1.35 -15.70
CA LEU A 277 -2.36 1.90 -14.60
C LEU A 277 -3.23 2.34 -13.42
N ILE A 278 -4.43 2.87 -13.67
CA ILE A 278 -5.41 3.20 -12.62
C ILE A 278 -5.84 1.92 -11.89
N GLY A 279 -6.29 0.91 -12.63
CA GLY A 279 -6.76 -0.35 -12.05
C GLY A 279 -5.66 -1.04 -11.22
N LEU A 280 -4.43 -1.13 -11.75
CA LEU A 280 -3.30 -1.72 -11.01
C LEU A 280 -2.93 -0.89 -9.76
N ALA A 281 -2.88 0.44 -9.86
CA ALA A 281 -2.58 1.27 -8.69
C ALA A 281 -3.64 1.07 -7.59
N MET A 282 -4.93 1.05 -7.96
CA MET A 282 -6.05 0.82 -7.04
C MET A 282 -5.99 -0.56 -6.39
N LEU A 283 -5.68 -1.61 -7.15
CA LEU A 283 -5.62 -2.98 -6.66
C LEU A 283 -4.34 -3.32 -5.89
N CYS A 284 -3.28 -2.51 -6.01
CA CYS A 284 -2.07 -2.66 -5.21
C CYS A 284 -2.22 -2.07 -3.80
N HIS A 285 -2.94 -0.96 -3.64
CA HIS A 285 -3.21 -0.36 -2.33
C HIS A 285 -4.31 0.70 -2.40
N VAL A 286 -5.25 0.68 -1.44
CA VAL A 286 -6.38 1.61 -1.39
C VAL A 286 -5.94 3.06 -1.22
N ILE A 287 -5.08 3.37 -0.25
CA ILE A 287 -4.71 4.77 0.06
C ILE A 287 -4.05 5.51 -1.13
N PRO A 288 -2.91 5.08 -1.72
CA PRO A 288 -2.35 5.78 -2.88
C PRO A 288 -3.25 5.68 -4.13
N GLY A 289 -3.88 4.53 -4.36
CA GLY A 289 -4.67 4.26 -5.57
C GLY A 289 -6.03 4.96 -5.60
N LEU A 290 -6.70 5.13 -4.47
CA LEU A 290 -8.02 5.77 -4.38
C LEU A 290 -7.91 7.23 -3.95
N PHE A 291 -7.11 7.57 -2.93
CA PHE A 291 -7.06 8.95 -2.45
C PHE A 291 -6.12 9.80 -3.31
N PHE A 292 -4.84 9.44 -3.34
CA PHE A 292 -3.82 10.27 -4.00
C PHE A 292 -4.01 10.34 -5.52
N LEU A 293 -4.19 9.18 -6.18
CA LEU A 293 -4.38 9.11 -7.63
C LEU A 293 -5.67 9.81 -8.08
N LEU A 294 -6.80 9.59 -7.39
CA LEU A 294 -8.08 10.20 -7.78
C LEU A 294 -8.04 11.72 -7.63
N VAL A 295 -7.59 12.23 -6.49
CA VAL A 295 -7.45 13.67 -6.25
C VAL A 295 -6.51 14.29 -7.29
N GLY A 296 -5.35 13.68 -7.51
CA GLY A 296 -4.39 14.12 -8.52
C GLY A 296 -4.98 14.15 -9.94
N ALA A 297 -5.73 13.12 -10.32
CA ALA A 297 -6.36 13.01 -11.63
C ALA A 297 -7.47 14.06 -11.83
N ILE A 298 -8.31 14.28 -10.81
CA ILE A 298 -9.33 15.33 -10.82
C ILE A 298 -8.68 16.70 -11.02
N LEU A 299 -7.62 17.01 -10.27
CA LEU A 299 -6.90 18.28 -10.42
C LEU A 299 -6.29 18.44 -11.81
N ILE A 300 -5.78 17.38 -12.44
CA ILE A 300 -5.27 17.45 -13.84
C ILE A 300 -6.39 17.87 -14.80
N VAL A 301 -7.60 17.33 -14.61
CA VAL A 301 -8.76 17.62 -15.46
C VAL A 301 -9.31 19.02 -15.19
N VAL A 302 -9.46 19.40 -13.92
CA VAL A 302 -10.03 20.71 -13.51
C VAL A 302 -9.11 21.87 -13.88
N LEU A 303 -7.78 21.71 -13.78
CA LEU A 303 -6.81 22.74 -14.24
C LEU A 303 -6.73 22.85 -15.77
N ARG A 304 -7.52 22.06 -16.50
CA ARG A 304 -7.74 22.14 -17.95
C ARG A 304 -9.23 21.98 -18.27
N PRO A 305 -10.10 22.92 -17.85
CA PRO A 305 -11.54 22.74 -17.89
C PRO A 305 -12.08 22.87 -19.33
N ARG A 306 -11.88 21.83 -20.13
CA ARG A 306 -12.38 21.72 -21.51
C ARG A 306 -13.27 20.50 -21.61
N ALA A 307 -14.39 20.60 -22.33
CA ALA A 307 -15.30 19.47 -22.57
C ALA A 307 -14.54 18.23 -23.10
N ALA A 308 -13.55 18.45 -23.96
CA ALA A 308 -12.63 17.44 -24.47
C ALA A 308 -11.88 16.65 -23.37
N SER A 309 -11.42 17.33 -22.32
CA SER A 309 -10.72 16.75 -21.18
C SER A 309 -11.63 15.83 -20.39
N PHE A 310 -12.87 16.25 -20.11
CA PHE A 310 -13.88 15.42 -19.45
C PHE A 310 -14.31 14.22 -20.30
N ARG A 311 -14.53 14.42 -21.62
CA ARG A 311 -14.87 13.35 -22.57
C ARG A 311 -13.77 12.29 -22.72
N TRP A 312 -12.52 12.64 -22.40
CA TRP A 312 -11.42 11.69 -22.32
C TRP A 312 -11.35 11.04 -20.94
N ALA A 313 -11.40 11.83 -19.86
CA ALA A 313 -11.15 11.37 -18.51
C ALA A 313 -12.25 10.45 -17.97
N LEU A 314 -13.53 10.80 -18.17
CA LEU A 314 -14.65 10.03 -17.64
C LEU A 314 -14.65 8.55 -18.05
N PRO A 315 -14.61 8.20 -19.36
CA PRO A 315 -14.62 6.78 -19.75
C PRO A 315 -13.33 6.04 -19.35
N VAL A 316 -12.18 6.74 -19.28
CA VAL A 316 -10.90 6.14 -18.85
C VAL A 316 -10.90 5.85 -17.35
N GLY A 317 -11.31 6.83 -16.54
CA GLY A 317 -11.45 6.68 -15.10
C GLY A 317 -12.48 5.61 -14.75
N LEU A 318 -13.64 5.61 -15.42
CA LEU A 318 -14.66 4.59 -15.25
C LEU A 318 -14.13 3.19 -15.60
N SER A 319 -13.44 3.03 -16.72
CA SER A 319 -12.83 1.74 -17.10
C SER A 319 -11.81 1.26 -16.06
N GLY A 320 -10.91 2.14 -15.60
CA GLY A 320 -9.92 1.80 -14.58
C GLY A 320 -10.55 1.43 -13.23
N ALA A 321 -11.57 2.19 -12.78
CA ALA A 321 -12.31 1.88 -11.57
C ALA A 321 -13.05 0.55 -11.68
N LEU A 322 -13.79 0.35 -12.79
CA LEU A 322 -14.52 -0.89 -13.03
C LEU A 322 -13.61 -2.12 -12.99
N THR A 323 -12.41 -2.07 -13.60
CA THR A 323 -11.46 -3.20 -13.57
C THR A 323 -10.99 -3.60 -12.16
N ALA A 324 -11.16 -2.74 -11.16
CA ALA A 324 -10.81 -3.03 -9.78
C ALA A 324 -12.00 -3.47 -8.90
N MET A 325 -13.24 -3.46 -9.44
CA MET A 325 -14.45 -3.66 -8.63
C MET A 325 -14.57 -5.06 -8.05
N TRP A 326 -13.97 -6.07 -8.67
CA TRP A 326 -13.98 -7.46 -8.18
C TRP A 326 -13.41 -7.58 -6.76
N TRP A 327 -12.52 -6.66 -6.37
CA TRP A 327 -11.93 -6.60 -5.04
C TRP A 327 -12.61 -5.51 -4.17
N TYR A 328 -12.81 -4.30 -4.71
CA TYR A 328 -13.36 -3.17 -3.93
C TYR A 328 -14.81 -3.37 -3.50
N VAL A 329 -15.64 -4.03 -4.29
CA VAL A 329 -17.06 -4.25 -3.94
C VAL A 329 -17.18 -5.26 -2.79
N PRO A 330 -16.53 -6.44 -2.81
CA PRO A 330 -16.51 -7.33 -1.65
C PRO A 330 -15.83 -6.70 -0.43
N PHE A 331 -14.70 -6.00 -0.61
CA PHE A 331 -14.01 -5.28 0.46
C PHE A 331 -14.96 -4.35 1.22
N TYR A 332 -15.65 -3.47 0.49
CA TYR A 332 -16.57 -2.50 1.09
C TYR A 332 -17.83 -3.18 1.64
N GLY A 333 -18.42 -4.10 0.88
CA GLY A 333 -19.65 -4.79 1.27
C GLY A 333 -19.49 -5.74 2.45
N ARG A 334 -18.26 -6.14 2.79
CA ARG A 334 -17.94 -6.94 3.98
C ARG A 334 -17.20 -6.15 5.07
N SER A 335 -17.00 -4.85 4.89
CA SER A 335 -16.20 -4.03 5.80
C SER A 335 -16.73 -3.98 7.24
N SER A 336 -17.99 -4.33 7.50
CA SER A 336 -18.53 -4.45 8.87
C SER A 336 -17.80 -5.50 9.73
N PHE A 337 -17.20 -6.52 9.10
CA PHE A 337 -16.46 -7.60 9.76
C PHE A 337 -14.96 -7.32 9.92
N LEU A 338 -14.48 -6.16 9.46
CA LEU A 338 -13.11 -5.72 9.73
C LEU A 338 -12.95 -5.46 11.23
N ASN A 339 -11.92 -6.05 11.84
CA ASN A 339 -11.52 -5.67 13.19
C ASN A 339 -10.98 -4.24 13.22
N ASP A 340 -11.24 -3.51 14.30
CA ASP A 340 -10.74 -2.16 14.52
C ASP A 340 -9.72 -2.13 15.65
N MET A 341 -8.45 -2.06 15.29
CA MET A 341 -7.33 -1.99 16.23
C MET A 341 -7.31 -0.70 17.08
N GLY A 342 -8.22 0.26 16.86
CA GLY A 342 -8.33 1.52 17.59
C GLY A 342 -7.20 2.51 17.29
N TRP A 343 -6.69 2.52 16.05
CA TRP A 343 -5.58 3.39 15.65
C TRP A 343 -5.89 4.88 15.78
N GLU A 344 -5.23 5.57 16.73
CA GLU A 344 -5.46 7.01 16.98
C GLU A 344 -4.84 7.96 15.93
N LYS A 345 -5.60 9.01 15.64
CA LYS A 345 -5.20 10.14 14.79
C LYS A 345 -4.02 10.87 15.40
N LEU A 346 -2.94 10.99 14.63
CA LEU A 346 -1.78 11.80 15.03
C LEU A 346 -2.20 13.26 15.20
N GLY A 347 -1.85 13.83 16.36
CA GLY A 347 -2.18 15.23 16.70
C GLY A 347 -3.54 15.40 17.36
N VAL A 348 -4.20 14.32 17.79
CA VAL A 348 -5.35 14.37 18.69
C VAL A 348 -4.94 13.68 19.99
N GLU A 349 -4.99 14.42 21.10
CA GLU A 349 -4.87 13.83 22.43
C GLU A 349 -6.28 13.62 22.96
N LEU A 350 -6.63 12.37 23.27
CA LEU A 350 -7.81 12.08 24.08
C LEU A 350 -7.46 12.46 25.53
N PRO A 351 -8.09 13.48 26.14
CA PRO A 351 -7.78 13.83 27.52
C PRO A 351 -8.18 12.67 28.46
N PRO A 352 -7.36 12.33 29.48
CA PRO A 352 -7.71 11.31 30.46
C PRO A 352 -8.96 11.63 31.29
N GLN A 353 -9.42 12.89 31.28
CA GLN A 353 -10.57 13.39 32.04
C GLN A 353 -11.17 14.64 31.37
N SER A 354 -12.24 14.53 30.59
CA SER A 354 -13.17 15.67 30.38
C SER A 354 -14.46 15.26 29.66
N TRP A 355 -15.50 15.09 30.47
CA TRP A 355 -16.89 15.31 30.06
C TRP A 355 -17.12 16.83 29.98
N ALA A 356 -17.30 17.38 28.77
CA ALA A 356 -18.23 18.49 28.41
C ALA A 356 -17.73 19.45 27.30
N ARG A 357 -18.48 19.45 26.18
CA ARG A 357 -18.83 20.57 25.24
C ARG A 357 -17.71 21.21 24.41
N LEU A 358 -17.65 21.01 23.08
CA LEU A 358 -18.60 21.56 22.08
C LEU A 358 -18.35 21.06 20.62
N LYS A 359 -19.45 21.01 19.85
CA LYS A 359 -19.57 20.75 18.40
C LYS A 359 -19.17 21.96 17.53
N LEU A 360 -18.51 21.73 16.38
CA LEU A 360 -18.74 22.50 15.13
C LEU A 360 -18.13 21.86 13.85
N VAL A 361 -18.51 20.63 13.47
CA VAL A 361 -18.24 20.10 12.10
C VAL A 361 -19.41 19.28 11.52
N GLY A 362 -20.37 18.86 12.37
CA GLY A 362 -21.54 18.07 11.93
C GLY A 362 -22.55 18.76 11.00
N ALA A 363 -22.40 20.07 10.72
CA ALA A 363 -23.39 20.82 9.94
C ALA A 363 -23.24 20.69 8.40
N LEU A 364 -22.11 20.18 7.89
CA LEU A 364 -21.91 20.03 6.44
C LEU A 364 -22.14 18.59 5.92
N ARG A 365 -22.39 17.63 6.82
CA ARG A 365 -22.66 16.22 6.46
C ARG A 365 -24.14 15.87 6.32
N SER A 366 -25.07 16.79 6.58
CA SER A 366 -26.52 16.51 6.57
C SER A 366 -27.21 16.61 5.20
N VAL A 367 -26.48 16.53 4.09
CA VAL A 367 -27.07 16.51 2.74
C VAL A 367 -26.80 15.14 2.10
N GLY A 368 -27.60 14.14 2.46
CA GLY A 368 -27.80 12.97 1.60
C GLY A 368 -27.64 11.56 2.17
N SER A 369 -27.40 11.34 3.46
CA SER A 369 -27.51 10.01 4.05
C SER A 369 -27.91 10.05 5.53
N THR A 370 -28.88 9.22 5.90
CA THR A 370 -29.18 8.84 7.28
C THR A 370 -28.05 7.94 7.76
N VAL A 371 -27.10 8.51 8.50
CA VAL A 371 -26.09 7.77 9.24
C VAL A 371 -26.59 7.66 10.68
N GLY A 372 -26.83 6.43 11.13
CA GLY A 372 -27.06 6.10 12.53
C GLY A 372 -25.87 6.55 13.36
N ASP A 373 -26.19 7.30 14.41
CA ASP A 373 -25.43 7.57 15.62
C ASP A 373 -23.91 7.75 15.51
N ALA A 374 -23.48 9.00 15.60
CA ALA A 374 -22.12 9.35 16.04
C ALA A 374 -21.86 8.64 17.38
N THR A 375 -20.88 7.73 17.41
CA THR A 375 -20.45 7.05 18.62
C THR A 375 -20.04 8.08 19.68
N SER A 376 -20.24 7.75 20.95
CA SER A 376 -20.00 8.66 22.09
C SER A 376 -18.56 9.23 22.14
N CYS A 377 -17.61 8.66 21.41
CA CYS A 377 -16.24 9.13 21.26
C CYS A 377 -16.11 10.41 20.42
N ASP A 378 -16.85 10.54 19.32
CA ASP A 378 -16.84 11.75 18.50
C ASP A 378 -17.47 12.95 19.24
N ALA A 379 -18.28 12.66 20.26
CA ALA A 379 -18.88 13.63 21.17
C ALA A 379 -18.00 13.97 22.39
N LYS A 380 -16.93 13.20 22.65
CA LYS A 380 -15.88 13.55 23.61
C LYS A 380 -14.89 14.44 22.88
N GLU A 381 -14.74 15.68 23.32
CA GLU A 381 -13.96 16.71 22.61
C GLU A 381 -12.53 16.25 22.31
N ALA A 382 -12.26 15.90 21.04
CA ALA A 382 -10.91 15.71 20.55
C ALA A 382 -10.10 17.00 20.77
N VAL A 383 -9.20 17.00 21.75
CA VAL A 383 -8.25 18.10 21.92
C VAL A 383 -7.22 17.95 20.83
N VAL A 384 -7.34 18.78 19.81
CA VAL A 384 -6.35 18.84 18.74
C VAL A 384 -5.04 19.37 19.32
N ASN A 385 -4.05 18.50 19.44
CA ASN A 385 -2.68 18.90 19.73
C ASN A 385 -2.08 19.59 18.50
N TRP A 386 -2.38 20.89 18.36
CA TRP A 386 -1.87 21.72 17.28
C TRP A 386 -0.35 21.77 17.25
N SER A 387 0.35 21.59 18.38
CA SER A 387 1.81 21.54 18.38
C SER A 387 2.33 20.32 17.63
N GLN A 388 1.71 19.15 17.82
CA GLN A 388 2.03 17.92 17.09
C GLN A 388 1.58 18.01 15.62
N MET A 389 0.43 18.62 15.35
CA MET A 389 -0.05 18.85 13.98
C MET A 389 0.91 19.74 13.18
N TRP A 390 1.28 20.89 13.75
CA TRP A 390 2.26 21.80 13.16
C TRP A 390 3.65 21.19 13.07
N ARG A 391 4.04 20.31 14.01
CA ARG A 391 5.30 19.56 13.91
C ARG A 391 5.34 18.67 12.68
N ASN A 392 4.24 17.98 12.37
CA ASN A 392 4.15 17.10 11.19
C ASN A 392 4.03 17.88 9.87
N LEU A 393 3.42 19.07 9.88
CA LEU A 393 3.33 19.89 8.66
C LEU A 393 4.57 20.77 8.45
N LEU A 394 5.14 21.30 9.52
CA LEU A 394 6.24 22.27 9.53
C LEU A 394 7.31 21.84 10.54
N PRO A 395 8.13 20.82 10.24
CA PRO A 395 9.12 20.21 11.14
C PRO A 395 10.37 21.10 11.33
N PHE A 396 10.18 22.35 11.76
CA PHE A 396 11.27 23.33 11.94
C PHE A 396 11.84 23.39 13.36
N GLY A 397 11.19 22.74 14.34
CA GLY A 397 11.59 22.66 15.76
C GLY A 397 11.97 21.24 16.24
N PRO A 398 12.79 21.11 17.30
CA PRO A 398 13.34 19.83 17.78
C PRO A 398 12.25 18.86 18.27
N HIS A 399 12.53 17.56 18.19
CA HIS A 399 11.65 16.52 18.72
C HIS A 399 11.69 16.53 20.26
N LYS A 400 10.57 16.83 20.92
CA LYS A 400 10.37 16.49 22.33
C LYS A 400 9.45 15.28 22.43
N ILE A 401 9.98 14.15 22.90
CA ILE A 401 9.19 12.95 23.21
C ILE A 401 9.40 12.67 24.70
N ASN A 402 8.33 12.63 25.49
CA ASN A 402 8.37 12.38 26.94
C ASN A 402 9.35 13.30 27.71
N GLY A 403 9.43 14.57 27.31
CA GLY A 403 10.33 15.55 27.93
C GLY A 403 11.80 15.49 27.48
N VAL A 404 12.17 14.53 26.63
CA VAL A 404 13.53 14.41 26.06
C VAL A 404 13.59 15.16 24.73
N GLU A 405 14.46 16.17 24.64
CA GLU A 405 14.84 16.78 23.36
C GLU A 405 15.76 15.82 22.62
N LEU A 406 15.24 15.22 21.53
CA LEU A 406 16.05 14.50 20.56
C LEU A 406 16.55 15.52 19.53
N PRO A 407 17.85 15.85 19.52
CA PRO A 407 18.41 16.67 18.47
C PRO A 407 18.33 15.88 17.16
N ASP A 408 17.54 16.37 16.19
CA ASP A 408 17.55 15.83 14.83
C ASP A 408 18.53 16.65 13.97
N PRO A 409 19.74 16.14 13.70
CA PRO A 409 20.72 16.83 12.89
C PRO A 409 20.29 17.04 11.43
N ASN A 410 19.25 16.35 10.94
CA ASN A 410 18.76 16.45 9.56
C ASN A 410 17.67 17.51 9.35
N MET A 411 17.26 18.20 10.41
CA MET A 411 16.34 19.34 10.30
C MET A 411 16.86 20.45 9.38
N TRP A 412 18.18 20.59 9.20
CA TRP A 412 18.76 21.54 8.25
C TRP A 412 18.49 21.17 6.80
N ALA A 413 18.65 19.89 6.43
CA ALA A 413 18.35 19.42 5.08
C ALA A 413 16.85 19.55 4.79
N GLY A 414 15.99 19.18 5.75
CA GLY A 414 14.54 19.42 5.67
C GLY A 414 14.21 20.89 5.43
N LYS A 415 14.76 21.82 6.22
CA LYS A 415 14.57 23.27 6.04
C LYS A 415 14.92 23.75 4.64
N VAL A 416 16.01 23.25 4.05
CA VAL A 416 16.39 23.60 2.66
C VAL A 416 15.30 23.17 1.67
N PHE A 417 14.77 21.95 1.78
CA PHE A 417 13.68 21.51 0.90
C PHE A 417 12.41 22.34 1.08
N PHE A 418 12.03 22.69 2.31
CA PHE A 418 10.88 23.57 2.56
C PHE A 418 11.06 24.97 1.98
N VAL A 419 12.26 25.57 2.10
CA VAL A 419 12.56 26.88 1.50
C VAL A 419 12.49 26.82 -0.02
N LEU A 420 13.13 25.81 -0.63
CA LEU A 420 13.06 25.60 -2.08
C LEU A 420 11.63 25.32 -2.56
N ALA A 421 10.85 24.57 -1.79
CA ALA A 421 9.44 24.33 -2.08
C ALA A 421 8.62 25.62 -2.02
N GLY A 422 8.85 26.47 -1.03
CA GLY A 422 8.24 27.81 -0.94
C GLY A 422 8.56 28.69 -2.16
N ILE A 423 9.82 28.69 -2.60
CA ILE A 423 10.23 29.35 -3.86
C ILE A 423 9.49 28.74 -5.06
N GLY A 424 9.39 27.41 -5.11
CA GLY A 424 8.63 26.68 -6.13
C GLY A 424 7.17 27.10 -6.20
N VAL A 425 6.49 27.21 -5.05
CA VAL A 425 5.09 27.67 -4.95
C VAL A 425 4.96 29.10 -5.49
N VAL A 426 5.76 30.03 -4.96
CA VAL A 426 5.69 31.45 -5.33
C VAL A 426 5.94 31.64 -6.82
N LEU A 427 7.04 31.09 -7.35
CA LEU A 427 7.37 31.24 -8.77
C LEU A 427 6.36 30.53 -9.67
N SER A 428 5.77 29.41 -9.22
CA SER A 428 4.74 28.73 -10.01
C SER A 428 3.45 29.54 -10.12
N LEU A 429 3.07 30.26 -9.07
CA LEU A 429 1.91 31.14 -9.09
C LEU A 429 2.19 32.40 -9.93
N VAL A 430 3.34 33.06 -9.71
CA VAL A 430 3.73 34.28 -10.44
C VAL A 430 3.89 34.02 -11.93
N MET A 431 4.55 32.93 -12.30
CA MET A 431 4.82 32.57 -13.70
C MET A 431 3.70 31.71 -14.31
N VAL A 432 2.68 31.37 -13.54
CA VAL A 432 1.55 30.52 -13.93
C VAL A 432 2.00 29.18 -14.52
N VAL A 433 2.87 28.48 -13.79
CA VAL A 433 3.41 27.16 -14.18
C VAL A 433 2.43 26.09 -13.71
N ARG A 434 1.74 25.45 -14.65
CA ARG A 434 0.62 24.53 -14.31
C ARG A 434 1.07 23.36 -13.45
N ALA A 435 2.23 22.78 -13.74
CA ALA A 435 2.77 21.65 -12.98
C ALA A 435 3.00 22.02 -11.50
N GLY A 436 3.53 23.21 -11.25
CA GLY A 436 3.77 23.69 -9.89
C GLY A 436 2.49 24.10 -9.16
N ILE A 437 1.51 24.68 -9.86
CA ILE A 437 0.16 24.95 -9.31
C ILE A 437 -0.53 23.64 -8.93
N TRP A 438 -0.46 22.63 -9.80
CA TRP A 438 -1.03 21.30 -9.53
C TRP A 438 -0.39 20.64 -8.31
N LEU A 439 0.95 20.66 -8.22
CA LEU A 439 1.68 20.16 -7.05
C LEU A 439 1.28 20.92 -5.78
N THR A 440 1.22 22.25 -5.85
CA THR A 440 0.82 23.10 -4.72
C THR A 440 -0.57 22.73 -4.21
N ALA A 441 -1.56 22.59 -5.10
CA ALA A 441 -2.92 22.20 -4.74
C ALA A 441 -2.96 20.80 -4.12
N LEU A 442 -2.25 19.83 -4.72
CA LEU A 442 -2.21 18.46 -4.21
C LEU A 442 -1.56 18.40 -2.81
N THR A 443 -0.45 19.10 -2.61
CA THR A 443 0.23 19.22 -1.30
C THR A 443 -0.67 19.89 -0.26
N ALA A 444 -1.36 20.97 -0.63
CA ALA A 444 -2.30 21.64 0.27
C ALA A 444 -3.47 20.72 0.65
N ILE A 445 -4.04 19.98 -0.30
CA ILE A 445 -5.11 19.01 -0.03
C ILE A 445 -4.62 17.89 0.88
N ALA A 446 -3.41 17.37 0.69
CA ALA A 446 -2.82 16.38 1.60
C ALA A 446 -2.65 16.93 3.03
N ALA A 447 -2.18 18.17 3.18
CA ALA A 447 -2.08 18.83 4.49
C ALA A 447 -3.45 19.03 5.16
N VAL A 448 -4.44 19.49 4.39
CA VAL A 448 -5.82 19.67 4.88
C VAL A 448 -6.43 18.32 5.25
N ALA A 449 -6.23 17.28 4.44
CA ALA A 449 -6.70 15.94 4.73
C ALA A 449 -6.07 15.37 6.01
N PHE A 450 -4.76 15.55 6.21
CA PHE A 450 -4.10 15.16 7.47
C PHE A 450 -4.76 15.79 8.71
N VAL A 451 -5.16 17.07 8.61
CA VAL A 451 -5.82 17.82 9.68
C VAL A 451 -7.28 17.44 9.86
N LEU A 452 -8.03 17.26 8.77
CA LEU A 452 -9.50 17.11 8.79
C LEU A 452 -10.00 15.67 8.72
N MET A 453 -9.16 14.70 8.37
CA MET A 453 -9.56 13.28 8.30
C MET A 453 -10.11 12.84 9.67
N PRO A 454 -11.31 12.22 9.71
CA PRO A 454 -11.90 11.78 10.97
C PRO A 454 -11.08 10.68 11.64
N GLN A 455 -11.30 10.48 12.94
CA GLN A 455 -10.84 9.31 13.66
C GLN A 455 -11.71 8.12 13.22
N ASP A 456 -11.11 7.18 12.51
CA ASP A 456 -11.73 5.97 11.95
C ASP A 456 -10.56 4.99 11.67
N ARG A 457 -10.84 3.83 11.10
CA ARG A 457 -9.88 2.81 10.62
C ARG A 457 -8.80 3.36 9.67
N PHE A 458 -8.97 4.58 9.15
CA PHE A 458 -7.94 5.29 8.39
C PHE A 458 -7.07 6.16 9.30
N TRP A 459 -5.86 5.67 9.58
CA TRP A 459 -4.84 6.44 10.28
C TRP A 459 -4.37 7.66 9.44
N ASN A 460 -4.64 8.88 9.90
CA ASN A 460 -4.34 10.11 9.15
C ASN A 460 -2.85 10.28 8.77
N ALA A 461 -1.93 9.66 9.52
CA ALA A 461 -0.50 9.63 9.23
C ALA A 461 -0.21 9.12 7.82
N ARG A 462 -1.05 8.21 7.30
CA ARG A 462 -0.97 7.62 5.96
C ARG A 462 -1.08 8.64 4.82
N VAL A 463 -1.51 9.87 5.11
CA VAL A 463 -1.59 10.97 4.15
C VAL A 463 -0.29 11.78 4.08
N LEU A 464 0.50 11.82 5.16
CA LEU A 464 1.75 12.59 5.23
C LEU A 464 2.78 12.25 4.14
N PRO A 465 2.93 10.98 3.68
CA PRO A 465 3.82 10.68 2.57
C PRO A 465 3.51 11.50 1.30
N PHE A 466 2.23 11.76 1.01
CA PHE A 466 1.84 12.58 -0.14
C PHE A 466 2.17 14.06 0.05
N TYR A 467 2.01 14.56 1.27
CA TYR A 467 2.39 15.92 1.64
C TYR A 467 3.90 16.13 1.43
N TYR A 468 4.72 15.26 2.03
CA TYR A 468 6.17 15.36 1.92
C TYR A 468 6.68 15.12 0.51
N LEU A 469 6.13 14.14 -0.22
CA LEU A 469 6.42 13.98 -1.66
C LEU A 469 6.19 15.29 -2.41
N GLY A 470 5.06 15.95 -2.15
CA GLY A 470 4.75 17.26 -2.70
C GLY A 470 5.81 18.32 -2.38
N ILE A 471 6.31 18.40 -1.14
CA ILE A 471 7.39 19.31 -0.73
C ILE A 471 8.68 19.03 -1.52
N TYR A 472 9.11 17.77 -1.63
CA TYR A 472 10.30 17.41 -2.40
C TYR A 472 10.17 17.76 -3.89
N LEU A 473 9.01 17.50 -4.49
CA LEU A 473 8.77 17.83 -5.91
C LEU A 473 8.65 19.33 -6.13
N LEU A 474 8.03 20.09 -5.21
CA LEU A 474 7.98 21.55 -5.26
C LEU A 474 9.38 22.16 -5.11
N ALA A 475 10.25 21.57 -4.29
CA ALA A 475 11.65 21.99 -4.20
C ALA A 475 12.38 21.84 -5.54
N ALA A 476 12.18 20.72 -6.24
CA ALA A 476 12.71 20.54 -7.61
C ALA A 476 12.14 21.58 -8.58
N VAL A 477 10.84 21.87 -8.52
CA VAL A 477 10.22 22.95 -9.31
C VAL A 477 10.84 24.30 -8.98
N GLY A 478 11.09 24.61 -7.70
CA GLY A 478 11.75 25.83 -7.26
C GLY A 478 13.12 26.02 -7.92
N VAL A 479 13.97 25.00 -7.91
CA VAL A 479 15.29 25.03 -8.57
C VAL A 479 15.15 25.29 -10.08
N VAL A 480 14.20 24.63 -10.74
CA VAL A 480 13.95 24.81 -12.18
C VAL A 480 13.50 26.23 -12.50
N LEU A 481 12.57 26.76 -11.74
CA LEU A 481 12.01 28.09 -11.98
C LEU A 481 13.02 29.19 -11.68
N VAL A 482 13.89 29.01 -10.68
CA VAL A 482 15.04 29.91 -10.47
C VAL A 482 15.97 29.88 -11.68
N LEU A 483 16.32 28.69 -12.18
CA LEU A 483 17.18 28.57 -13.37
C LEU A 483 16.57 29.23 -14.61
N ARG A 484 15.27 29.04 -14.86
CA ARG A 484 14.57 29.68 -15.99
C ARG A 484 14.42 31.18 -15.81
N SER A 485 14.21 31.64 -14.58
CA SER A 485 14.19 33.07 -14.27
C SER A 485 15.55 33.72 -14.52
N LEU A 486 16.65 33.03 -14.21
CA LEU A 486 18.00 33.49 -14.56
C LEU A 486 18.21 33.56 -16.07
N VAL A 487 17.72 32.57 -16.83
CA VAL A 487 17.75 32.62 -18.31
C VAL A 487 16.97 33.84 -18.82
N LEU A 488 15.79 34.13 -18.27
CA LEU A 488 15.02 35.32 -18.62
C LEU A 488 15.78 36.61 -18.33
N VAL A 489 16.41 36.73 -17.17
CA VAL A 489 17.19 37.91 -16.78
C VAL A 489 18.43 38.09 -17.67
N ILE A 490 19.15 37.01 -17.98
CA ILE A 490 20.40 37.07 -18.75
C ILE A 490 20.13 37.25 -20.25
N SER A 491 19.16 36.52 -20.80
CA SER A 491 18.91 36.48 -22.24
C SER A 491 17.78 37.42 -22.70
N GLY A 492 17.07 38.07 -21.77
CA GLY A 492 15.92 38.93 -22.05
C GLY A 492 14.67 38.18 -22.54
N ARG A 493 14.72 36.85 -22.61
CA ARG A 493 13.62 36.01 -23.13
C ARG A 493 13.36 34.81 -22.23
N TRP A 494 12.08 34.47 -22.10
CA TRP A 494 11.67 33.25 -21.40
C TRP A 494 11.98 32.05 -22.29
N ALA A 495 13.04 31.32 -21.95
CA ALA A 495 13.53 30.19 -22.74
C ALA A 495 13.93 29.00 -21.86
N ASP A 496 14.00 27.83 -22.48
CA ASP A 496 14.53 26.65 -21.82
C ASP A 496 16.07 26.77 -21.67
N PRO A 497 16.63 26.38 -20.52
CA PRO A 497 18.08 26.38 -20.33
C PRO A 497 18.74 25.42 -21.31
N HIS A 498 19.91 25.81 -21.84
CA HIS A 498 20.70 24.96 -22.74
C HIS A 498 20.97 23.58 -22.13
N LEU A 499 21.05 22.53 -22.94
CA LEU A 499 21.22 21.15 -22.46
C LEU A 499 22.46 21.01 -21.56
N VAL A 500 23.57 21.66 -21.90
CA VAL A 500 24.79 21.64 -21.08
C VAL A 500 24.56 22.30 -19.72
N VAL A 501 23.87 23.44 -19.66
CA VAL A 501 23.54 24.10 -18.38
C VAL A 501 22.63 23.20 -17.55
N SER A 502 21.62 22.62 -18.17
CA SER A 502 20.73 21.63 -17.55
C SER A 502 21.50 20.44 -16.97
N ALA A 503 22.45 19.90 -17.73
CA ALA A 503 23.27 18.77 -17.33
C ALA A 503 24.23 19.12 -16.19
N VAL A 504 24.86 20.30 -16.24
CA VAL A 504 25.76 20.79 -15.19
C VAL A 504 24.99 21.03 -13.89
N VAL A 505 23.86 21.73 -13.93
CA VAL A 505 23.04 22.00 -12.74
C VAL A 505 22.52 20.69 -12.13
N THR A 506 21.99 19.78 -12.95
CA THR A 506 21.50 18.48 -12.47
C THR A 506 22.64 17.62 -11.92
N GLY A 507 23.80 17.62 -12.57
CA GLY A 507 24.99 16.91 -12.11
C GLY A 507 25.50 17.43 -10.77
N ILE A 508 25.57 18.75 -10.59
CA ILE A 508 25.93 19.38 -9.31
C ILE A 508 24.91 19.01 -8.24
N ALA A 509 23.61 19.15 -8.52
CA ALA A 509 22.56 18.79 -7.57
C ALA A 509 22.66 17.31 -7.16
N MET A 510 22.96 16.42 -8.12
CA MET A 510 23.13 15.00 -7.87
C MET A 510 24.36 14.72 -7.00
N LEU A 511 25.50 15.34 -7.28
CA LEU A 511 26.71 15.21 -6.46
C LEU A 511 26.51 15.72 -5.03
N VAL A 512 25.81 16.85 -4.87
CA VAL A 512 25.49 17.42 -3.55
C VAL A 512 24.56 16.47 -2.79
N LEU A 513 23.47 16.01 -3.43
CA LEU A 513 22.52 15.12 -2.77
C LEU A 513 23.16 13.78 -2.41
N TRP A 514 23.88 13.14 -3.34
CA TRP A 514 24.52 11.86 -3.10
C TRP A 514 25.69 11.96 -2.12
N GLY A 515 26.41 13.08 -2.11
CA GLY A 515 27.40 13.39 -1.07
C GLY A 515 26.75 13.46 0.31
N ALA A 516 25.65 14.22 0.44
CA ALA A 516 24.91 14.32 1.69
C ALA A 516 24.34 12.95 2.13
N LEU A 517 23.68 12.22 1.23
CA LEU A 517 23.14 10.89 1.53
C LEU A 517 24.25 9.89 1.84
N GLY A 518 25.36 9.91 1.11
CA GLY A 518 26.53 9.06 1.37
C GLY A 518 27.16 9.32 2.75
N MET A 519 27.18 10.57 3.22
CA MET A 519 27.56 10.90 4.60
C MET A 519 26.62 10.24 5.61
N THR A 520 25.29 10.30 5.36
CA THR A 520 24.30 9.67 6.25
C THR A 520 24.41 8.13 6.25
N LEU A 521 24.72 7.53 5.10
CA LEU A 521 24.89 6.09 4.95
C LEU A 521 26.26 5.60 5.40
N ARG A 522 27.23 6.50 5.62
CA ARG A 522 28.64 6.20 5.99
C ARG A 522 29.38 5.32 4.97
N GLN A 523 29.12 5.55 3.68
CA GLN A 523 29.61 4.71 2.57
C GLN A 523 30.27 5.51 1.44
N LEU A 524 30.73 6.73 1.71
CA LEU A 524 31.43 7.52 0.71
C LEU A 524 32.83 6.95 0.40
N PRO A 525 33.28 7.00 -0.87
CA PRO A 525 34.60 6.52 -1.26
C PRO A 525 35.72 7.20 -0.46
N GLY A 526 36.55 6.42 0.22
CA GLY A 526 37.67 6.91 1.03
C GLY A 526 37.26 7.52 2.38
N GLY A 527 36.00 7.41 2.80
CA GLY A 527 35.57 7.80 4.15
C GLY A 527 35.81 6.69 5.17
N ALA A 528 35.97 7.08 6.43
CA ALA A 528 36.30 6.17 7.52
C ALA A 528 35.65 6.59 8.84
N MET A 529 35.42 5.61 9.72
CA MET A 529 35.05 5.88 11.12
C MET A 529 36.27 6.38 11.89
N LEU A 530 36.12 7.48 12.62
CA LEU A 530 37.19 8.04 13.45
C LEU A 530 37.39 7.18 14.71
N ALA A 531 38.66 6.87 15.03
CA ALA A 531 39.02 6.05 16.20
C ALA A 531 38.75 6.74 17.55
N SER A 532 38.69 8.08 17.57
CA SER A 532 38.27 8.88 18.72
C SER A 532 37.37 10.00 18.24
N SER A 533 36.20 10.12 18.88
CA SER A 533 35.24 11.19 18.60
C SER A 533 35.34 12.27 19.67
N PRO A 534 35.29 13.57 19.31
CA PRO A 534 35.22 14.66 20.28
C PRO A 534 34.05 14.55 21.27
N THR A 535 32.97 13.85 20.88
CA THR A 535 31.74 13.68 21.69
C THR A 535 31.59 12.28 22.28
N GLY A 536 32.50 11.36 21.97
CA GLY A 536 32.37 9.93 22.32
C GLY A 536 31.44 9.12 21.41
N GLU A 537 30.69 9.75 20.50
CA GLU A 537 29.80 9.05 19.56
C GLU A 537 30.52 8.57 18.29
N PRO A 538 30.14 7.41 17.70
CA PRO A 538 30.73 6.91 16.46
C PRO A 538 30.60 7.95 15.33
N THR A 539 31.73 8.52 14.91
CA THR A 539 31.78 9.63 13.94
C THR A 539 32.38 9.15 12.62
N TYR A 540 31.63 9.34 11.53
CA TYR A 540 32.11 9.09 10.17
C TYR A 540 32.76 10.35 9.61
N SER A 541 33.93 10.21 8.99
CA SER A 541 34.68 11.29 8.36
C SER A 541 34.88 11.03 6.88
N TRP A 542 34.63 12.04 6.06
CA TRP A 542 34.92 12.03 4.64
C TRP A 542 35.41 13.41 4.19
N LEU A 543 36.65 13.45 3.69
CA LEU A 543 37.37 14.71 3.42
C LEU A 543 37.40 15.61 4.68
N TYR A 544 36.82 16.80 4.59
CA TYR A 544 36.74 17.78 5.68
C TYR A 544 35.40 17.74 6.44
N TRP A 545 34.51 16.82 6.08
CA TRP A 545 33.18 16.69 6.67
C TRP A 545 33.14 15.52 7.64
N THR A 546 32.44 15.72 8.75
CA THR A 546 32.17 14.66 9.74
C THR A 546 30.68 14.58 10.04
N SER A 547 30.19 13.39 10.37
CA SER A 547 28.81 13.15 10.78
C SER A 547 28.74 12.09 11.88
N THR A 548 28.03 12.39 12.97
CA THR A 548 27.64 11.39 13.97
C THR A 548 26.32 10.69 13.59
N TYR A 549 25.50 11.29 12.72
CA TYR A 549 24.26 10.68 12.26
C TYR A 549 24.50 9.42 11.41
N HIS A 550 23.67 8.40 11.61
CA HIS A 550 23.60 7.21 10.77
C HIS A 550 22.18 7.02 10.25
N GLY A 551 22.01 7.09 8.93
CA GLY A 551 20.75 6.83 8.26
C GLY A 551 20.45 5.32 8.27
N PRO A 552 19.40 4.85 8.96
CA PRO A 552 19.23 3.41 9.22
C PRO A 552 18.56 2.66 8.06
N VAL A 553 18.21 3.36 6.97
CA VAL A 553 17.46 2.80 5.84
C VAL A 553 18.20 1.63 5.18
N ARG A 554 19.52 1.76 5.00
CA ARG A 554 20.36 0.69 4.45
C ARG A 554 20.47 -0.49 5.42
N ASP A 555 20.67 -0.23 6.71
CA ASP A 555 20.72 -1.27 7.74
C ASP A 555 19.40 -2.02 7.88
N TRP A 556 18.26 -1.33 7.73
CA TRP A 556 16.95 -1.98 7.72
C TRP A 556 16.81 -2.90 6.51
N ALA A 557 17.17 -2.44 5.31
CA ALA A 557 17.16 -3.33 4.14
C ALA A 557 18.08 -4.53 4.30
N LYS A 558 19.26 -4.34 4.91
CA LYS A 558 20.16 -5.42 5.29
C LYS A 558 19.50 -6.38 6.27
N TRP A 559 18.94 -5.87 7.36
CA TRP A 559 18.25 -6.65 8.37
C TRP A 559 17.15 -7.52 7.75
N ASN A 560 16.32 -6.94 6.89
CA ASN A 560 15.24 -7.66 6.24
C ASN A 560 15.74 -8.74 5.27
N PHE A 561 16.75 -8.44 4.45
CA PHE A 561 17.14 -9.30 3.32
C PHE A 561 18.30 -10.25 3.60
N GLU A 562 19.06 -10.07 4.68
CA GLU A 562 19.89 -11.14 5.23
C GLU A 562 19.02 -12.35 5.60
N GLY A 563 17.76 -12.08 5.97
CA GLY A 563 16.69 -13.05 6.16
C GLY A 563 16.71 -13.70 7.54
N LEU A 564 15.74 -14.58 7.80
CA LEU A 564 15.63 -15.37 9.03
C LEU A 564 16.90 -16.19 9.28
N GLU A 565 17.57 -16.64 8.23
CA GLU A 565 18.79 -17.46 8.26
C GLU A 565 20.01 -16.77 8.87
N ALA A 566 19.95 -15.45 9.03
CA ALA A 566 20.99 -14.65 9.66
C ALA A 566 20.56 -14.04 11.00
N LYS A 567 19.37 -14.40 11.51
CA LYS A 567 18.84 -13.82 12.74
C LYS A 567 19.40 -14.50 13.98
N PRO A 568 19.76 -13.74 15.03
CA PRO A 568 20.31 -14.31 16.25
C PRO A 568 19.42 -15.37 16.90
N GLY A 569 20.05 -16.31 17.60
CA GLY A 569 19.40 -17.23 18.53
C GLY A 569 20.27 -17.47 19.75
N TYR A 570 19.68 -17.87 20.88
CA TYR A 570 20.44 -18.29 22.04
C TYR A 570 21.00 -19.69 21.84
N THR A 571 22.20 -19.87 22.36
CA THR A 571 22.89 -21.15 22.46
C THR A 571 23.31 -21.35 23.90
N VAL A 572 23.25 -22.59 24.38
CA VAL A 572 23.74 -22.93 25.72
C VAL A 572 25.22 -23.23 25.60
N VAL A 573 26.05 -22.49 26.34
CA VAL A 573 27.49 -22.71 26.41
C VAL A 573 27.92 -22.98 27.86
N ASP A 574 28.88 -23.87 28.03
CA ASP A 574 29.54 -24.10 29.31
C ASP A 574 30.69 -23.11 29.47
N GLU A 575 30.64 -22.26 30.48
CA GLU A 575 31.68 -21.26 30.75
C GLU A 575 32.18 -21.35 32.19
N PRO A 576 33.48 -21.07 32.45
CA PRO A 576 34.02 -21.05 33.80
C PRO A 576 33.24 -20.07 34.68
N VAL A 577 32.89 -20.48 35.91
CA VAL A 577 32.23 -19.60 36.90
C VAL A 577 33.11 -18.38 37.24
N ASP A 578 34.42 -18.53 37.30
CA ASP A 578 35.38 -17.41 37.30
C ASP A 578 35.96 -17.20 35.88
N PRO A 579 35.63 -16.08 35.20
CA PRO A 579 36.13 -15.77 33.86
C PRO A 579 37.67 -15.69 33.75
N ASN A 580 38.39 -15.56 34.87
CA ASN A 580 39.85 -15.45 34.91
C ASN A 580 40.56 -16.76 35.29
N ASP A 581 39.81 -17.81 35.66
CA ASP A 581 40.35 -19.13 35.97
C ASP A 581 39.70 -20.22 35.10
N PRO A 582 40.37 -20.63 33.99
CA PRO A 582 39.87 -21.67 33.11
C PRO A 582 39.70 -23.05 33.78
N ALA A 583 40.26 -23.26 34.98
CA ALA A 583 40.09 -24.49 35.77
C ALA A 583 38.91 -24.43 36.76
N SER A 584 38.22 -23.28 36.85
CA SER A 584 36.99 -23.13 37.64
C SER A 584 35.90 -24.09 37.13
N PRO A 585 35.02 -24.60 38.01
CA PRO A 585 33.79 -25.28 37.59
C PRO A 585 33.07 -24.47 36.52
N THR A 586 32.50 -25.15 35.53
CA THR A 586 31.72 -24.52 34.48
C THR A 586 30.26 -24.37 34.91
N GLN A 587 29.63 -23.30 34.47
CA GLN A 587 28.19 -23.07 34.52
C GLN A 587 27.63 -23.05 33.10
N ARG A 588 26.41 -23.55 32.95
CA ARG A 588 25.66 -23.40 31.69
C ARG A 588 25.08 -22.00 31.65
N VAL A 589 25.43 -21.25 30.61
CA VAL A 589 24.91 -19.90 30.37
C VAL A 589 24.30 -19.87 28.98
N GLN A 590 23.11 -19.28 28.85
CA GLN A 590 22.56 -18.95 27.54
C GLN A 590 23.31 -17.72 27.00
N LYS A 591 23.88 -17.85 25.81
CA LYS A 591 24.50 -16.73 25.08
C LYS A 591 23.82 -16.54 23.73
N LEU A 592 23.53 -15.28 23.42
CA LEU A 592 23.03 -14.89 22.11
C LEU A 592 24.14 -15.10 21.07
N ASP A 593 23.93 -16.04 20.15
CA ASP A 593 24.76 -16.21 18.96
C ASP A 593 24.17 -15.35 17.84
N THR A 594 24.85 -14.25 17.52
CA THR A 594 24.44 -13.33 16.45
C THR A 594 24.73 -13.85 15.05
N THR A 595 25.25 -15.08 14.91
CA THR A 595 25.71 -15.64 13.63
C THR A 595 24.88 -16.83 13.13
N ASN A 596 23.91 -17.30 13.93
CA ASN A 596 23.07 -18.44 13.54
C ASN A 596 21.62 -18.23 13.97
N SER A 597 20.70 -18.80 13.18
CA SER A 597 19.25 -18.79 13.38
C SER A 597 18.69 -20.13 13.86
N ARG A 598 19.54 -20.95 14.48
CA ARG A 598 19.24 -22.33 14.82
C ARG A 598 18.05 -22.41 15.76
N GLU A 599 17.98 -21.54 16.78
CA GLU A 599 16.87 -21.54 17.74
C GLU A 599 15.50 -21.45 17.07
N PHE A 600 15.32 -20.52 16.12
CA PHE A 600 14.05 -20.37 15.40
C PHE A 600 13.71 -21.61 14.57
N PHE A 601 14.65 -22.09 13.75
CA PHE A 601 14.37 -23.25 12.88
C PHE A 601 14.24 -24.57 13.65
N ASP A 602 14.92 -24.71 14.79
CA ASP A 602 14.76 -25.85 15.69
C ASP A 602 13.41 -25.80 16.41
N MET A 603 12.90 -24.61 16.78
CA MET A 603 11.53 -24.45 17.29
C MET A 603 10.49 -24.82 16.23
N ILE A 604 10.64 -24.34 14.99
CA ILE A 604 9.79 -24.73 13.86
C ILE A 604 9.86 -26.24 13.61
N GLY A 605 11.06 -26.82 13.64
CA GLY A 605 11.29 -28.25 13.44
C GLY A 605 10.63 -29.10 14.53
N GLU A 606 10.70 -28.65 15.78
CA GLU A 606 10.04 -29.33 16.90
C GLU A 606 8.52 -29.24 16.81
N MET A 607 7.96 -28.09 16.42
CA MET A 607 6.52 -27.97 16.16
C MET A 607 6.05 -28.84 14.99
N ARG A 608 6.88 -29.02 13.95
CA ARG A 608 6.59 -30.00 12.89
C ARG A 608 6.54 -31.42 13.45
N ARG A 609 7.52 -31.81 14.26
CA ARG A 609 7.54 -33.12 14.93
C ARG A 609 6.31 -33.32 15.80
N VAL A 610 5.94 -32.33 16.61
CA VAL A 610 4.72 -32.37 17.44
C VAL A 610 3.47 -32.55 16.57
N GLY A 611 3.36 -31.81 15.46
CA GLY A 611 2.26 -31.98 14.50
C GLY A 611 2.19 -33.38 13.88
N GLU A 612 3.34 -34.02 13.64
CA GLU A 612 3.42 -35.38 13.10
C GLU A 612 3.13 -36.47 14.15
N THR A 613 3.52 -36.27 15.41
CA THR A 613 3.38 -37.30 16.47
C THR A 613 2.10 -37.17 17.28
N GLU A 614 1.74 -35.95 17.67
CA GLU A 614 0.55 -35.66 18.47
C GLU A 614 -0.64 -35.29 17.57
N GLY A 615 -0.38 -34.73 16.38
CA GLY A 615 -1.39 -34.39 15.38
C GLY A 615 -1.49 -32.88 15.11
N CYS A 616 -2.17 -32.50 14.04
CA CYS A 616 -2.31 -31.09 13.67
C CYS A 616 -3.17 -30.31 14.68
N GLY A 617 -2.98 -28.99 14.75
CA GLY A 617 -3.67 -28.14 15.70
C GLY A 617 -3.20 -26.69 15.67
N ARG A 618 -3.90 -25.80 16.37
CA ARG A 618 -3.51 -24.39 16.49
C ARG A 618 -2.51 -24.22 17.61
N ALA A 619 -1.48 -23.42 17.36
CA ALA A 619 -0.49 -23.01 18.34
C ALA A 619 -0.74 -21.59 18.83
N PHE A 620 -0.45 -21.37 20.10
CA PHE A 620 -0.42 -20.07 20.76
C PHE A 620 0.88 -19.98 21.54
N TRP A 621 1.59 -18.86 21.42
CA TRP A 621 2.84 -18.65 22.14
C TRP A 621 2.73 -17.51 23.15
N GLU A 622 3.54 -17.63 24.20
CA GLU A 622 3.87 -16.50 25.07
C GLU A 622 4.58 -15.41 24.27
N TYR A 623 4.07 -14.18 24.36
CA TYR A 623 4.77 -13.02 23.82
C TYR A 623 5.86 -12.56 24.79
N ASP A 624 7.07 -12.36 24.27
CA ASP A 624 8.16 -11.70 24.97
C ASP A 624 9.05 -10.93 23.98
N LYS A 625 9.79 -9.93 24.47
CA LYS A 625 10.72 -9.15 23.64
C LYS A 625 11.84 -9.98 23.04
N ILE A 626 12.15 -11.14 23.60
CA ILE A 626 13.10 -12.11 23.05
C ILE A 626 12.78 -12.49 21.60
N LEU A 627 11.51 -12.43 21.19
CA LEU A 627 11.07 -12.73 19.83
C LEU A 627 11.66 -11.75 18.79
N GLU A 628 12.06 -10.54 19.19
CA GLU A 628 12.76 -9.60 18.31
C GLU A 628 14.09 -10.17 17.78
N ASN A 629 14.70 -11.11 18.49
CA ASN A 629 15.93 -11.78 18.05
C ASN A 629 15.74 -12.56 16.75
N TYR A 630 14.52 -13.02 16.45
CA TYR A 630 14.19 -13.70 15.19
C TYR A 630 13.97 -12.72 14.02
N GLY A 631 14.30 -11.44 14.21
CA GLY A 631 14.12 -10.39 13.21
C GLY A 631 12.88 -9.55 13.40
N THR A 632 11.82 -10.14 13.95
CA THR A 632 10.54 -9.51 14.25
C THR A 632 9.81 -10.39 15.26
N PRO A 633 9.05 -9.83 16.22
CA PRO A 633 8.25 -10.63 17.14
C PRO A 633 7.18 -11.47 16.41
N MET A 634 6.89 -11.12 15.15
CA MET A 634 5.95 -11.81 14.28
C MET A 634 6.48 -13.10 13.65
N ALA A 635 7.75 -13.46 13.84
CA ALA A 635 8.36 -14.60 13.14
C ALA A 635 7.63 -15.94 13.40
N PRO A 636 7.11 -16.24 14.61
CA PRO A 636 6.33 -17.47 14.85
C PRO A 636 5.01 -17.56 14.07
N MET A 637 4.47 -16.44 13.54
CA MET A 637 3.28 -16.45 12.67
C MET A 637 3.49 -17.28 11.39
N LEU A 638 4.74 -17.60 11.04
CA LEU A 638 5.10 -18.47 9.91
C LEU A 638 5.05 -19.97 10.24
N LEU A 639 4.62 -20.37 11.44
CA LEU A 639 4.38 -21.78 11.76
C LEU A 639 3.55 -22.51 10.67
N PRO A 640 2.42 -21.96 10.17
CA PRO A 640 1.65 -22.61 9.12
C PRO A 640 2.43 -22.74 7.81
N TYR A 641 3.22 -21.72 7.46
CA TYR A 641 4.06 -21.73 6.26
C TYR A 641 5.14 -22.82 6.31
N PHE A 642 5.76 -23.04 7.48
CA PHE A 642 6.80 -24.06 7.61
C PHE A 642 6.29 -25.46 7.95
N THR A 643 5.02 -25.60 8.36
CA THR A 643 4.43 -26.89 8.76
C THR A 643 3.34 -27.35 7.79
N ASP A 644 3.31 -26.81 6.57
CA ASP A 644 2.33 -27.15 5.54
C ASP A 644 0.89 -27.10 6.07
N HIS A 645 0.57 -25.99 6.76
CA HIS A 645 -0.74 -25.73 7.37
C HIS A 645 -1.16 -26.70 8.50
N CYS A 646 -0.29 -27.64 8.92
CA CYS A 646 -0.60 -28.57 10.02
C CYS A 646 -0.64 -27.86 11.38
N ILE A 647 0.36 -27.02 11.66
CA ILE A 647 0.36 -26.18 12.85
C ILE A 647 -0.14 -24.79 12.47
N GLY A 648 -1.41 -24.53 12.79
CA GLY A 648 -1.99 -23.19 12.72
C GLY A 648 -1.40 -22.28 13.80
N SER A 649 -1.67 -20.99 13.73
CA SER A 649 -1.26 -20.00 14.71
C SER A 649 -2.47 -19.18 15.17
N MET A 650 -2.51 -18.79 16.43
CA MET A 650 -3.52 -17.83 16.91
C MET A 650 -3.15 -16.37 16.67
N GLU A 651 -1.94 -16.10 16.18
CA GLU A 651 -1.49 -14.77 15.77
C GLU A 651 -1.11 -14.74 14.28
N GLY A 652 -1.34 -13.61 13.63
CA GLY A 652 -1.08 -13.41 12.20
C GLY A 652 -1.03 -11.94 11.81
N LEU A 653 -0.44 -11.60 10.67
CA LEU A 653 -0.28 -10.18 10.30
C LEU A 653 -1.59 -9.46 9.98
N TYR A 654 -2.58 -10.19 9.46
CA TYR A 654 -3.83 -9.58 8.99
C TYR A 654 -4.84 -9.40 10.13
N PHE A 655 -4.45 -8.65 11.15
CA PHE A 655 -5.23 -8.36 12.36
C PHE A 655 -6.65 -7.87 12.03
N GLU A 656 -6.76 -6.91 11.11
CA GLU A 656 -8.05 -6.32 10.72
C GLU A 656 -8.94 -7.30 9.94
N ALA A 657 -8.39 -8.41 9.44
CA ALA A 657 -9.15 -9.34 8.60
C ALA A 657 -9.96 -10.38 9.40
N SER A 658 -9.75 -10.50 10.72
CA SER A 658 -10.49 -11.46 11.56
C SER A 658 -11.16 -10.76 12.73
N SER A 659 -12.47 -10.97 12.90
CA SER A 659 -13.20 -10.53 14.11
C SER A 659 -12.82 -11.34 15.36
N THR A 660 -11.96 -12.35 15.23
CA THR A 660 -11.43 -13.14 16.36
C THR A 660 -10.16 -12.53 16.97
N THR A 661 -9.55 -11.55 16.29
CA THR A 661 -8.32 -10.87 16.72
C THR A 661 -8.37 -10.30 18.16
N PRO A 662 -9.46 -9.66 18.61
CA PRO A 662 -9.50 -9.12 19.98
C PRO A 662 -9.30 -10.18 21.06
N TYR A 663 -9.88 -11.37 20.88
CA TYR A 663 -9.79 -12.46 21.85
C TYR A 663 -8.38 -13.05 21.91
N HIS A 664 -7.67 -13.13 20.78
CA HIS A 664 -6.26 -13.52 20.78
C HIS A 664 -5.44 -12.63 21.72
N PHE A 665 -5.58 -11.30 21.60
CA PHE A 665 -4.78 -10.39 22.42
C PHE A 665 -5.18 -10.41 23.89
N LEU A 666 -6.45 -10.65 24.23
CA LEU A 666 -6.86 -10.89 25.61
C LEU A 666 -6.12 -12.08 26.21
N VAL A 667 -6.12 -13.21 25.51
CA VAL A 667 -5.42 -14.44 25.94
C VAL A 667 -3.90 -14.26 25.94
N GLN A 668 -3.35 -13.47 25.02
CA GLN A 668 -1.91 -13.17 25.00
C GLN A 668 -1.51 -12.45 26.29
N SER A 669 -2.37 -11.57 26.81
CA SER A 669 -2.15 -10.86 28.07
C SER A 669 -2.15 -11.78 29.29
N GLU A 670 -2.97 -12.83 29.28
CA GLU A 670 -3.08 -13.81 30.36
C GLU A 670 -1.94 -14.84 30.33
N LEU A 671 -1.37 -15.14 29.16
CA LEU A 671 -0.34 -16.16 28.97
C LEU A 671 1.08 -15.62 28.84
N SER A 672 1.28 -14.31 28.97
CA SER A 672 2.58 -13.67 28.83
C SER A 672 2.95 -12.83 30.04
N GLN A 673 4.22 -12.94 30.48
CA GLN A 673 4.74 -12.08 31.56
C GLN A 673 4.85 -10.61 31.14
N SER A 674 5.14 -10.36 29.85
CA SER A 674 5.33 -9.01 29.28
C SER A 674 4.56 -8.85 27.96
N PRO A 675 3.22 -8.88 27.99
CA PRO A 675 2.40 -8.92 26.78
C PRO A 675 2.49 -7.64 25.94
N SER A 676 2.15 -7.75 24.66
CA SER A 676 2.23 -6.61 23.72
C SER A 676 1.01 -5.68 23.77
N GLN A 677 -0.18 -6.22 24.04
CA GLN A 677 -1.46 -5.48 24.15
C GLN A 677 -1.73 -4.46 23.00
N PRO A 678 -1.65 -4.85 21.72
CA PRO A 678 -1.76 -3.93 20.60
C PRO A 678 -3.20 -3.58 20.23
N GLU A 679 -4.17 -4.46 20.50
CA GLU A 679 -5.60 -4.18 20.33
C GLU A 679 -6.04 -3.12 21.35
N ARG A 680 -6.58 -2.00 20.85
CA ARG A 680 -7.05 -0.92 21.71
C ARG A 680 -8.54 -1.05 21.97
N PHE A 681 -8.84 -1.55 23.16
CA PHE A 681 -10.18 -1.50 23.73
C PHE A 681 -10.47 -0.10 24.28
N ASP A 682 -10.94 0.78 23.41
CA ASP A 682 -11.34 2.15 23.76
C ASP A 682 -12.85 2.36 23.59
N CYS A 683 -13.28 3.61 23.69
CA CYS A 683 -14.69 3.94 23.63
C CYS A 683 -15.32 3.67 22.24
N HIS A 684 -14.54 3.57 21.16
CA HIS A 684 -15.05 3.31 19.81
C HIS A 684 -15.59 1.88 19.73
N LEU A 685 -14.96 0.96 20.46
CA LEU A 685 -15.45 -0.38 20.71
C LEU A 685 -16.33 -0.47 21.97
N GLY A 686 -16.73 0.65 22.59
CA GLY A 686 -17.61 0.65 23.77
C GLY A 686 -16.95 0.42 25.13
N PHE A 687 -15.62 0.52 25.24
CA PHE A 687 -14.88 0.31 26.49
C PHE A 687 -14.49 1.61 27.19
N GLU A 688 -14.77 1.72 28.49
CA GLU A 688 -14.25 2.80 29.34
C GLU A 688 -12.90 2.45 30.00
N LYS A 689 -12.65 1.15 30.16
CA LYS A 689 -11.42 0.59 30.72
C LYS A 689 -11.01 -0.59 29.86
N SER A 690 -9.70 -0.77 29.74
CA SER A 690 -9.16 -1.94 29.07
C SER A 690 -9.62 -3.22 29.78
N PRO A 691 -10.14 -4.21 29.03
CA PRO A 691 -10.49 -5.53 29.52
C PRO A 691 -9.28 -6.47 29.66
N TYR A 692 -8.05 -6.04 29.32
CA TYR A 692 -6.87 -6.86 29.49
C TYR A 692 -6.66 -7.27 30.95
N ARG A 693 -6.29 -8.54 31.13
CA ARG A 693 -5.91 -9.11 32.42
C ARG A 693 -4.38 -9.28 32.49
N PRO A 694 -3.78 -9.19 33.68
CA PRO A 694 -2.39 -9.57 33.86
C PRO A 694 -2.22 -11.07 33.63
N PHE A 695 -0.97 -11.55 33.69
CA PHE A 695 -0.67 -12.97 33.64
C PHE A 695 -1.53 -13.79 34.63
N ASP A 696 -2.29 -14.75 34.10
CA ASP A 696 -3.16 -15.66 34.81
C ASP A 696 -3.28 -16.95 34.00
N ILE A 697 -2.50 -17.96 34.40
CA ILE A 697 -2.42 -19.23 33.68
C ILE A 697 -3.75 -20.00 33.69
N ASP A 698 -4.57 -19.87 34.75
CA ASP A 698 -5.85 -20.60 34.82
C ASP A 698 -6.86 -20.03 33.82
N ALA A 699 -7.00 -18.70 33.81
CA ALA A 699 -7.84 -18.01 32.84
C ALA A 699 -7.34 -18.26 31.40
N GLY A 700 -6.02 -18.16 31.21
CA GLY A 700 -5.38 -18.40 29.92
C GLY A 700 -5.68 -19.81 29.37
N ILE A 701 -5.51 -20.87 30.18
CA ILE A 701 -5.81 -22.26 29.76
C ILE A 701 -7.29 -22.41 29.38
N LYS A 702 -8.21 -21.87 30.19
CA LYS A 702 -9.66 -21.93 29.89
C LYS A 702 -9.99 -21.25 28.56
N HIS A 703 -9.39 -20.10 28.29
CA HIS A 703 -9.59 -19.42 27.01
C HIS A 703 -8.89 -20.12 25.83
N LEU A 704 -7.75 -20.78 26.04
CA LEU A 704 -7.14 -21.65 25.02
C LEU A 704 -8.11 -22.78 24.64
N GLN A 705 -8.75 -23.42 25.62
CA GLN A 705 -9.77 -24.44 25.39
C GLN A 705 -10.97 -23.87 24.64
N MET A 706 -11.47 -22.69 25.06
CA MET A 706 -12.56 -22.00 24.37
C MET A 706 -12.23 -21.74 22.90
N LEU A 707 -11.04 -21.21 22.61
CA LEU A 707 -10.58 -20.85 21.27
C LEU A 707 -10.12 -22.05 20.41
N GLY A 708 -10.17 -23.26 20.96
CA GLY A 708 -9.74 -24.48 20.27
C GLY A 708 -8.24 -24.51 19.99
N VAL A 709 -7.42 -23.98 20.91
CA VAL A 709 -5.97 -23.94 20.77
C VAL A 709 -5.34 -25.18 21.37
N ARG A 710 -4.87 -26.08 20.50
CA ARG A 710 -4.28 -27.35 20.92
C ARG A 710 -2.91 -27.21 21.58
N TYR A 711 -2.08 -26.27 21.13
CA TYR A 711 -0.69 -26.16 21.58
C TYR A 711 -0.39 -24.80 22.20
N TYR A 712 0.14 -24.81 23.42
CA TYR A 712 0.71 -23.63 24.09
C TYR A 712 2.24 -23.70 24.10
N MET A 713 2.90 -22.61 23.74
CA MET A 713 4.35 -22.50 23.69
C MET A 713 4.83 -21.44 24.70
N ALA A 714 5.47 -21.88 25.78
CA ALA A 714 5.99 -21.00 26.84
C ALA A 714 7.50 -20.78 26.70
N VAL A 715 7.99 -19.60 27.11
CA VAL A 715 9.39 -19.18 26.99
C VAL A 715 9.99 -18.81 28.34
N THR A 716 9.32 -17.96 29.11
CA THR A 716 9.82 -17.46 30.40
C THR A 716 9.80 -18.55 31.46
N GLU A 717 10.71 -18.50 32.43
CA GLU A 717 10.78 -19.53 33.48
C GLU A 717 9.51 -19.55 34.33
N GLU A 718 8.91 -18.39 34.57
CA GLU A 718 7.66 -18.22 35.29
C GLU A 718 6.49 -18.88 34.57
N SER A 719 6.31 -18.60 33.27
CA SER A 719 5.25 -19.21 32.46
C SER A 719 5.45 -20.72 32.29
N LYS A 720 6.70 -21.17 32.11
CA LYS A 720 7.04 -22.61 32.10
C LYS A 720 6.73 -23.28 33.43
N ALA A 721 7.09 -22.68 34.56
CA ALA A 721 6.82 -23.24 35.88
C ALA A 721 5.31 -23.34 36.14
N ALA A 722 4.54 -22.31 35.77
CA ALA A 722 3.09 -22.32 35.84
C ALA A 722 2.47 -23.41 34.96
N ALA A 723 2.91 -23.52 33.70
CA ALA A 723 2.41 -24.53 32.77
C ALA A 723 2.72 -25.97 33.22
N ASN A 724 3.94 -26.23 33.70
CA ASN A 724 4.33 -27.56 34.20
C ASN A 724 3.58 -27.96 35.50
N ALA A 725 2.99 -27.01 36.23
CA ALA A 725 2.26 -27.28 37.45
C ALA A 725 0.77 -27.58 37.22
N ASP A 726 0.23 -27.26 36.04
CA ASP A 726 -1.18 -27.45 35.72
C ASP A 726 -1.43 -28.78 35.00
N SER A 727 -2.38 -29.58 35.47
CA SER A 727 -2.67 -30.90 34.91
C SER A 727 -3.35 -30.87 33.53
N ARG A 728 -3.90 -29.73 33.11
CA ARG A 728 -4.52 -29.54 31.78
C ARG A 728 -3.48 -29.33 30.68
N LEU A 729 -2.22 -29.10 31.05
CA LEU A 729 -1.12 -28.88 30.11
C LEU A 729 -0.16 -30.07 30.15
N THR A 730 -0.11 -30.83 29.07
CA THR A 730 0.81 -31.95 28.93
C THR A 730 2.00 -31.51 28.09
N LYS A 731 3.21 -31.56 28.65
CA LYS A 731 4.41 -31.21 27.89
C LYS A 731 4.67 -32.23 26.77
N VAL A 732 4.73 -31.76 25.52
CA VAL A 732 4.93 -32.58 24.32
C VAL A 732 6.24 -32.32 23.59
N GLY A 733 6.90 -31.20 23.89
CA GLY A 733 8.17 -30.82 23.24
C GLY A 733 8.98 -29.78 24.02
N GLU A 734 10.24 -29.64 23.65
CA GLU A 734 11.14 -28.59 24.12
C GLU A 734 12.19 -28.28 23.06
N SER A 735 12.44 -27.00 22.79
CA SER A 735 13.46 -26.57 21.82
C SER A 735 14.04 -25.21 22.21
N GLY A 736 15.33 -25.17 22.55
CA GLY A 736 15.97 -23.94 23.02
C GLY A 736 15.26 -23.39 24.27
N PRO A 737 14.79 -22.12 24.28
CA PRO A 737 14.06 -21.56 25.41
C PRO A 737 12.59 -22.00 25.47
N TRP A 738 12.07 -22.66 24.43
CA TRP A 738 10.66 -23.01 24.28
C TRP A 738 10.30 -24.33 24.96
N GLN A 739 9.18 -24.36 25.68
CA GLN A 739 8.47 -25.58 26.04
C GLN A 739 7.09 -25.60 25.41
N MET A 740 6.75 -26.71 24.76
CA MET A 740 5.48 -26.91 24.07
C MET A 740 4.59 -27.83 24.90
N PHE A 741 3.35 -27.41 25.10
CA PHE A 741 2.33 -28.11 25.86
C PHE A 741 1.12 -28.38 24.98
N GLU A 742 0.58 -29.59 25.03
CA GLU A 742 -0.75 -29.91 24.54
C GLU A 742 -1.78 -29.55 25.63
N VAL A 743 -2.83 -28.85 25.22
CA VAL A 743 -3.94 -28.44 26.08
C VAL A 743 -5.02 -29.52 26.05
N SER A 744 -5.48 -29.97 27.23
CA SER A 744 -6.53 -30.99 27.34
C SER A 744 -7.92 -30.46 26.97
N ASP A 745 -8.84 -31.38 26.69
CA ASP A 745 -10.28 -31.10 26.52
C ASP A 745 -10.58 -30.11 25.37
N ILE A 746 -9.98 -30.36 24.21
CA ILE A 746 -10.18 -29.56 23.01
C ILE A 746 -10.73 -30.40 21.87
N ASP A 747 -11.99 -30.14 21.56
CA ASP A 747 -12.63 -30.60 20.33
C ASP A 747 -12.91 -29.40 19.42
N LEU A 748 -12.61 -29.57 18.13
CA LEU A 748 -12.91 -28.55 17.11
C LEU A 748 -14.42 -28.34 16.97
N VAL A 749 -15.18 -29.43 17.07
CA VAL A 749 -16.64 -29.47 16.93
C VAL A 749 -17.22 -30.17 18.14
N THR A 750 -18.14 -29.52 18.86
CA THR A 750 -18.69 -30.01 20.13
C THR A 750 -20.21 -29.80 20.17
N PRO A 751 -21.01 -30.77 20.64
CA PRO A 751 -22.43 -30.55 20.90
C PRO A 751 -22.62 -29.54 22.03
N LEU A 752 -23.77 -28.85 22.03
CA LEU A 752 -24.12 -27.91 23.10
C LEU A 752 -25.02 -28.55 24.14
N GLU A 753 -24.71 -28.36 25.42
CA GLU A 753 -25.57 -28.78 26.54
C GLU A 753 -26.81 -27.88 26.67
N TYR A 754 -26.67 -26.59 26.34
CA TYR A 754 -27.74 -25.59 26.43
C TYR A 754 -28.01 -24.94 25.07
N GLU A 755 -29.27 -24.61 24.83
CA GLU A 755 -29.69 -23.88 23.62
C GLU A 755 -29.05 -22.49 23.60
N PRO A 756 -28.46 -22.06 22.47
CA PRO A 756 -28.00 -20.69 22.31
C PRO A 756 -29.15 -19.68 22.44
N VAL A 757 -28.79 -18.44 22.78
CA VAL A 757 -29.72 -17.31 22.76
C VAL A 757 -29.27 -16.26 21.77
N VAL A 758 -30.22 -15.56 21.16
CA VAL A 758 -29.99 -14.51 20.18
C VAL A 758 -30.00 -13.16 20.88
N TRP A 759 -28.97 -12.35 20.64
CA TRP A 759 -28.99 -10.94 21.00
C TRP A 759 -29.89 -10.17 20.05
N ASP A 760 -30.94 -9.52 20.55
CA ASP A 760 -31.87 -8.72 19.72
C ASP A 760 -31.45 -7.25 19.57
N ASP A 761 -30.41 -6.84 20.28
CA ASP A 761 -29.81 -5.50 20.26
C ASP A 761 -28.35 -5.48 19.80
N VAL A 762 -27.83 -6.59 19.27
CA VAL A 762 -26.45 -6.71 18.74
C VAL A 762 -26.48 -7.07 17.26
N ASP A 763 -25.90 -6.20 16.43
CA ASP A 763 -25.80 -6.36 14.99
C ASP A 763 -24.53 -7.12 14.57
N ASP A 764 -24.54 -7.67 13.36
CA ASP A 764 -23.41 -8.38 12.74
C ASP A 764 -22.33 -7.44 12.17
N ASP A 765 -21.82 -6.56 13.03
CA ASP A 765 -20.69 -5.68 12.78
C ASP A 765 -19.79 -5.57 14.03
N ILE A 766 -18.52 -5.22 13.82
CA ILE A 766 -17.54 -5.19 14.92
C ILE A 766 -17.92 -4.21 16.05
N TYR A 767 -18.56 -3.08 15.75
CA TYR A 767 -18.82 -2.04 16.76
C TYR A 767 -19.99 -2.41 17.67
N SER A 768 -21.00 -3.09 17.12
CA SER A 768 -22.10 -3.64 17.93
C SER A 768 -21.65 -4.92 18.68
N TRP A 769 -20.88 -5.79 18.02
CA TRP A 769 -20.49 -7.10 18.53
C TRP A 769 -19.39 -7.08 19.60
N ALA A 770 -18.35 -6.26 19.43
CA ALA A 770 -17.10 -6.40 20.19
C ALA A 770 -17.31 -6.29 21.70
N ARG A 771 -18.09 -5.30 22.17
CA ARG A 771 -18.27 -5.07 23.61
C ARG A 771 -19.04 -6.19 24.30
N PRO A 772 -20.28 -6.54 23.90
CA PRO A 772 -21.02 -7.64 24.52
C PRO A 772 -20.28 -8.98 24.46
N SER A 773 -19.63 -9.26 23.32
CA SER A 773 -18.92 -10.52 23.13
C SER A 773 -17.65 -10.63 23.96
N VAL A 774 -16.89 -9.54 24.15
CA VAL A 774 -15.73 -9.54 25.06
C VAL A 774 -16.14 -9.57 26.53
N ASP A 775 -17.26 -8.94 26.90
CA ASP A 775 -17.80 -9.04 28.26
C ASP A 775 -18.23 -10.48 28.56
N TRP A 776 -18.91 -11.16 27.61
CA TRP A 776 -19.22 -12.59 27.70
C TRP A 776 -17.96 -13.46 27.75
N PHE A 777 -16.97 -13.19 26.89
CA PHE A 777 -15.72 -13.95 26.82
C PHE A 777 -14.98 -13.91 28.15
N ASN A 778 -14.95 -12.77 28.82
CA ASN A 778 -14.27 -12.61 30.10
C ASN A 778 -15.08 -13.13 31.31
N ASP A 779 -16.37 -13.43 31.17
CA ASP A 779 -17.23 -13.87 32.27
C ASP A 779 -17.53 -15.38 32.20
N GLU A 780 -16.71 -16.17 32.90
CA GLU A 780 -16.83 -17.64 32.99
C GLU A 780 -18.23 -18.09 33.42
N THR A 781 -18.97 -17.27 34.17
CA THR A 781 -20.32 -17.62 34.64
C THR A 781 -21.38 -17.63 33.53
N GLN A 782 -21.04 -17.11 32.34
CA GLN A 782 -21.93 -17.01 31.20
C GLN A 782 -21.64 -18.03 30.08
N TRP A 783 -20.53 -18.78 30.15
CA TRP A 783 -20.09 -19.64 29.06
C TRP A 783 -21.01 -20.83 28.78
N ASP A 784 -21.83 -21.24 29.77
CA ASP A 784 -22.80 -22.32 29.64
C ASP A 784 -23.75 -22.13 28.44
N VAL A 785 -24.08 -20.87 28.14
CA VAL A 785 -25.04 -20.52 27.09
C VAL A 785 -24.37 -19.58 26.10
N LEU A 786 -24.25 -20.02 24.85
CA LEU A 786 -23.69 -19.21 23.77
C LEU A 786 -24.62 -18.05 23.39
N ARG A 787 -24.01 -16.97 22.91
CA ARG A 787 -24.71 -15.77 22.45
C ARG A 787 -24.56 -15.65 20.94
N ALA A 788 -25.66 -15.58 20.22
CA ALA A 788 -25.70 -15.52 18.78
C ALA A 788 -26.18 -14.15 18.27
N SER A 789 -25.73 -13.71 17.10
CA SER A 789 -26.31 -12.52 16.43
C SER A 789 -27.61 -12.84 15.69
N ASP A 790 -27.80 -14.10 15.29
CA ASP A 790 -29.03 -14.59 14.68
C ASP A 790 -29.22 -16.07 15.03
N GLY A 791 -30.42 -16.61 14.79
CA GLY A 791 -30.75 -17.98 15.15
C GLY A 791 -32.13 -18.45 14.69
N PRO A 792 -32.40 -19.76 14.80
CA PRO A 792 -33.73 -20.32 14.66
C PRO A 792 -34.80 -19.55 15.45
N SER A 793 -36.02 -19.53 14.91
CA SER A 793 -37.06 -18.65 15.44
C SER A 793 -37.49 -18.97 16.88
N ASP A 794 -37.25 -20.20 17.31
CA ASP A 794 -37.54 -20.77 18.62
C ASP A 794 -36.46 -20.50 19.68
N TRP A 795 -35.24 -20.11 19.28
CA TRP A 795 -34.23 -19.65 20.24
C TRP A 795 -34.71 -18.38 20.96
N ALA A 796 -34.41 -18.29 22.25
CA ALA A 796 -34.76 -17.14 23.07
C ALA A 796 -34.02 -15.89 22.56
N ARG A 797 -34.72 -14.75 22.54
CA ARG A 797 -34.16 -13.45 22.18
C ARG A 797 -34.07 -12.58 23.42
N VAL A 798 -32.88 -12.06 23.69
CA VAL A 798 -32.54 -11.33 24.91
C VAL A 798 -31.65 -10.14 24.57
N GLY A 799 -31.73 -9.05 25.32
CA GLY A 799 -30.77 -7.96 25.18
C GLY A 799 -29.40 -8.37 25.73
N ALA A 800 -28.34 -7.70 25.27
CA ALA A 800 -26.96 -8.00 25.67
C ALA A 800 -26.71 -7.94 27.19
N ALA A 801 -27.48 -7.12 27.91
CA ALA A 801 -27.36 -6.94 29.36
C ALA A 801 -28.35 -7.79 30.18
N ASP A 802 -29.24 -8.55 29.54
CA ASP A 802 -30.28 -9.29 30.22
C ASP A 802 -29.77 -10.61 30.81
N GLU A 803 -30.42 -11.08 31.87
CA GLU A 803 -30.15 -12.41 32.43
C GLU A 803 -30.66 -13.50 31.47
N VAL A 804 -29.89 -14.58 31.37
CA VAL A 804 -30.18 -15.67 30.43
C VAL A 804 -30.59 -16.95 31.16
N GLU A 805 -31.74 -17.49 30.76
CA GLU A 805 -32.22 -18.78 31.25
C GLU A 805 -31.45 -19.93 30.58
N ARG A 806 -31.10 -20.95 31.38
CA ARG A 806 -30.42 -22.16 30.90
C ARG A 806 -31.46 -23.17 30.41
N VAL A 807 -31.69 -23.22 29.11
CA VAL A 807 -32.55 -24.23 28.48
C VAL A 807 -31.68 -25.36 27.95
N ARG A 808 -31.91 -26.59 28.41
CA ARG A 808 -31.14 -27.76 27.94
C ARG A 808 -31.52 -28.11 26.51
N THR A 809 -30.54 -28.53 25.71
CA THR A 809 -30.76 -29.06 24.37
C THR A 809 -31.47 -30.42 24.41
N ALA A 810 -32.00 -30.83 23.25
CA ALA A 810 -32.77 -32.06 23.11
C ALA A 810 -31.96 -33.33 23.42
N ASP A 811 -30.70 -33.37 23.01
CA ASP A 811 -29.76 -34.45 23.30
C ASP A 811 -28.37 -33.87 23.65
N PRO A 812 -28.07 -33.62 24.94
CA PRO A 812 -26.78 -33.07 25.36
C PRO A 812 -25.64 -34.11 25.28
N ASP A 813 -25.96 -35.40 25.16
CA ASP A 813 -24.98 -36.50 25.07
C ASP A 813 -24.70 -36.90 23.60
N LEU A 814 -25.06 -36.03 22.65
CA LEU A 814 -24.84 -36.23 21.21
C LEU A 814 -23.37 -36.53 20.91
N GLU A 815 -23.11 -37.60 20.15
CA GLU A 815 -21.76 -37.91 19.69
C GLU A 815 -21.46 -37.20 18.36
N VAL A 816 -20.37 -36.43 18.34
CA VAL A 816 -19.78 -35.84 17.13
C VAL A 816 -18.54 -36.64 16.75
N THR A 817 -18.45 -37.07 15.49
CA THR A 817 -17.33 -37.87 14.99
C THR A 817 -16.85 -37.36 13.64
N ASN A 818 -15.65 -37.81 13.22
CA ASN A 818 -15.08 -37.52 11.90
C ASN A 818 -14.97 -36.01 11.57
N ALA A 819 -14.81 -35.17 12.60
CA ALA A 819 -14.61 -33.73 12.42
C ALA A 819 -13.28 -33.46 11.71
N THR A 820 -13.36 -32.81 10.55
CA THR A 820 -12.21 -32.44 9.72
C THR A 820 -12.38 -31.01 9.22
N GLU A 821 -11.29 -30.24 9.25
CA GLU A 821 -11.24 -28.87 8.75
C GLU A 821 -10.13 -28.74 7.71
N THR A 822 -10.48 -28.19 6.56
CA THR A 822 -9.57 -27.79 5.49
C THR A 822 -9.62 -26.26 5.32
N ASN A 823 -8.89 -25.73 4.34
CA ASN A 823 -9.01 -24.32 3.98
C ASN A 823 -10.35 -23.98 3.30
N GLU A 824 -11.08 -24.96 2.77
CA GLU A 824 -12.31 -24.71 2.00
C GLU A 824 -13.58 -25.28 2.62
N SER A 825 -13.44 -26.22 3.57
CA SER A 825 -14.58 -26.93 4.17
C SER A 825 -14.34 -27.41 5.59
N ILE A 826 -15.44 -27.59 6.31
CA ILE A 826 -15.50 -28.28 7.61
C ILE A 826 -16.55 -29.36 7.51
N THR A 827 -16.21 -30.60 7.83
CA THR A 827 -17.13 -31.75 7.77
C THR A 827 -17.11 -32.53 9.07
N PHE A 828 -18.28 -32.95 9.53
CA PHE A 828 -18.42 -33.81 10.72
C PHE A 828 -19.72 -34.64 10.63
N GLU A 829 -19.81 -35.66 11.47
CA GLU A 829 -20.98 -36.53 11.60
C GLU A 829 -21.56 -36.46 13.01
N VAL A 830 -22.89 -36.50 13.09
CA VAL A 830 -23.65 -36.48 14.35
C VAL A 830 -24.46 -37.76 14.53
N SER A 831 -24.56 -38.25 15.76
CA SER A 831 -25.36 -39.44 16.07
C SER A 831 -26.86 -39.23 15.82
N GLU A 832 -27.38 -38.07 16.21
CA GLU A 832 -28.77 -37.59 16.02
C GLU A 832 -28.80 -36.15 15.49
N VAL A 833 -29.96 -35.73 14.96
CA VAL A 833 -30.16 -34.39 14.37
C VAL A 833 -30.95 -33.49 15.33
N GLY A 834 -30.90 -32.18 15.12
CA GLY A 834 -31.68 -31.19 15.86
C GLY A 834 -31.01 -30.62 17.12
N THR A 835 -29.92 -31.22 17.62
CA THR A 835 -29.10 -30.61 18.68
C THR A 835 -28.11 -29.61 18.08
N PRO A 836 -28.06 -28.34 18.56
CA PRO A 836 -27.06 -27.37 18.13
C PRO A 836 -25.62 -27.84 18.37
N VAL A 837 -24.76 -27.61 17.39
CA VAL A 837 -23.33 -27.99 17.42
C VAL A 837 -22.46 -26.75 17.23
N LEU A 838 -21.49 -26.56 18.13
CA LEU A 838 -20.48 -25.51 18.06
C LEU A 838 -19.29 -25.96 17.21
N ILE A 839 -18.83 -25.07 16.35
CA ILE A 839 -17.64 -25.21 15.51
C ILE A 839 -16.70 -24.08 15.90
N ARG A 840 -15.54 -24.42 16.48
CA ARG A 840 -14.53 -23.44 16.95
C ARG A 840 -13.72 -22.87 15.80
N THR A 841 -14.35 -22.45 14.73
CA THR A 841 -13.73 -21.77 13.58
C THR A 841 -14.40 -20.42 13.40
N SER A 842 -13.60 -19.41 13.08
CA SER A 842 -14.07 -18.04 12.97
C SER A 842 -15.23 -17.92 11.99
N TYR A 843 -16.28 -17.21 12.38
CA TYR A 843 -17.40 -16.91 11.52
C TYR A 843 -17.03 -15.86 10.47
N PHE A 844 -17.54 -16.06 9.27
CA PHE A 844 -17.61 -15.05 8.21
C PHE A 844 -18.80 -15.38 7.29
N PRO A 845 -19.53 -14.39 6.75
CA PRO A 845 -20.81 -14.61 6.04
C PRO A 845 -20.69 -15.26 4.66
N ASN A 846 -19.57 -15.90 4.33
CA ASN A 846 -19.36 -16.66 3.09
C ASN A 846 -19.45 -18.18 3.31
N TRP A 847 -19.63 -18.62 4.56
CA TRP A 847 -19.88 -20.02 4.87
C TRP A 847 -21.30 -20.42 4.44
N GLU A 848 -21.40 -21.47 3.65
CA GLU A 848 -22.63 -22.18 3.33
C GLU A 848 -22.60 -23.55 4.00
N VAL A 849 -23.76 -24.12 4.31
CA VAL A 849 -23.86 -25.42 4.96
C VAL A 849 -24.81 -26.36 4.21
N GLU A 850 -24.41 -27.62 4.10
CA GLU A 850 -25.24 -28.76 3.70
C GLU A 850 -25.43 -29.69 4.91
N GLY A 851 -26.64 -30.23 5.07
CA GLY A 851 -27.01 -31.06 6.23
C GLY A 851 -27.36 -30.29 7.51
N ALA A 852 -27.50 -28.96 7.41
CA ALA A 852 -28.05 -28.07 8.44
C ALA A 852 -28.80 -26.90 7.76
N ASP A 853 -29.60 -26.14 8.52
CA ASP A 853 -30.40 -25.04 7.96
C ASP A 853 -29.55 -23.81 7.58
N GLU A 854 -28.75 -23.30 8.52
CA GLU A 854 -27.92 -22.11 8.34
C GLU A 854 -26.72 -22.12 9.32
N VAL A 855 -25.74 -21.24 9.06
CA VAL A 855 -24.57 -21.03 9.91
C VAL A 855 -24.77 -19.76 10.75
N TYR A 856 -24.88 -19.92 12.06
CA TYR A 856 -25.12 -18.83 12.99
C TYR A 856 -23.80 -18.38 13.64
N ARG A 857 -23.55 -17.08 13.68
CA ARG A 857 -22.40 -16.51 14.39
C ARG A 857 -22.68 -16.52 15.90
N VAL A 858 -21.71 -16.96 16.68
CA VAL A 858 -21.77 -16.96 18.15
C VAL A 858 -20.52 -16.36 18.80
N ALA A 859 -20.64 -15.85 20.01
CA ALA A 859 -19.50 -15.38 20.80
C ALA A 859 -18.48 -16.52 21.04
N PRO A 860 -17.16 -16.26 20.95
CA PRO A 860 -16.53 -14.95 20.71
C PRO A 860 -16.56 -14.48 19.24
N ASN A 861 -16.52 -15.39 18.28
CA ASN A 861 -16.77 -15.16 16.85
C ASN A 861 -16.77 -16.50 16.11
N PHE A 862 -17.46 -17.50 16.65
CA PHE A 862 -17.50 -18.87 16.13
C PHE A 862 -18.82 -19.17 15.43
N MET A 863 -18.97 -20.42 15.01
CA MET A 863 -20.13 -20.87 14.24
C MET A 863 -20.92 -21.91 15.01
N VAL A 864 -22.24 -21.80 14.98
CA VAL A 864 -23.15 -22.86 15.39
C VAL A 864 -24.03 -23.24 14.21
N VAL A 865 -24.30 -24.54 14.10
CA VAL A 865 -25.28 -25.09 13.14
C VAL A 865 -26.23 -26.02 13.87
N VAL A 866 -27.45 -26.15 13.35
CA VAL A 866 -28.44 -27.14 13.81
C VAL A 866 -28.55 -28.22 12.73
N PRO A 867 -27.97 -29.42 12.94
CA PRO A 867 -27.98 -30.48 11.94
C PRO A 867 -29.42 -30.91 11.60
N THR A 868 -29.71 -31.03 10.31
CA THR A 868 -30.95 -31.62 9.77
C THR A 868 -30.67 -32.98 9.14
N GLU A 869 -29.41 -33.28 8.86
CA GLU A 869 -28.89 -34.58 8.42
C GLU A 869 -27.73 -35.03 9.31
N LYS A 870 -27.40 -36.34 9.27
CA LYS A 870 -26.33 -36.91 10.11
C LYS A 870 -24.92 -36.52 9.67
N THR A 871 -24.76 -36.05 8.44
CA THR A 871 -23.48 -35.58 7.92
C THR A 871 -23.65 -34.12 7.59
N VAL A 872 -22.82 -33.27 8.20
CA VAL A 872 -22.85 -31.82 8.00
C VAL A 872 -21.57 -31.40 7.30
N THR A 873 -21.69 -30.58 6.26
CA THR A 873 -20.55 -30.01 5.54
C THR A 873 -20.74 -28.51 5.38
N LEU A 874 -19.84 -27.74 5.98
CA LEU A 874 -19.71 -26.30 5.73
C LEU A 874 -18.70 -26.11 4.61
N SER A 875 -18.98 -25.20 3.68
CA SER A 875 -18.07 -24.84 2.58
C SER A 875 -17.96 -23.34 2.43
N TYR A 876 -16.74 -22.84 2.18
CA TYR A 876 -16.52 -21.42 1.95
C TYR A 876 -16.73 -21.08 0.47
N SER A 877 -17.86 -20.42 0.18
CA SER A 877 -18.37 -20.23 -1.19
C SER A 877 -18.14 -18.79 -1.72
N ARG A 878 -18.44 -18.61 -3.02
CA ARG A 878 -18.53 -17.29 -3.64
C ARG A 878 -19.93 -16.74 -3.51
N THR A 879 -20.04 -15.54 -2.95
CA THR A 879 -21.34 -14.91 -2.71
C THR A 879 -21.88 -14.22 -3.98
N PRO A 880 -23.20 -13.96 -4.08
CA PRO A 880 -23.77 -13.16 -5.16
C PRO A 880 -23.12 -11.77 -5.31
N LEU A 881 -22.68 -11.17 -4.19
CA LEU A 881 -21.95 -9.90 -4.17
C LEU A 881 -20.64 -9.99 -4.96
N GLU A 882 -19.87 -11.06 -4.73
CA GLU A 882 -18.60 -11.30 -5.44
C GLU A 882 -18.81 -11.58 -6.93
N LEU A 883 -19.83 -12.36 -7.28
CA LEU A 883 -20.17 -12.63 -8.69
C LEU A 883 -20.57 -11.34 -9.42
N PHE A 884 -21.34 -10.47 -8.77
CA PHE A 884 -21.68 -9.15 -9.30
C PHE A 884 -20.44 -8.26 -9.46
N ALA A 885 -19.52 -8.28 -8.50
CA ALA A 885 -18.27 -7.55 -8.54
C ALA A 885 -17.36 -7.98 -9.71
N VAL A 886 -17.30 -9.29 -9.98
CA VAL A 886 -16.61 -9.86 -11.15
C VAL A 886 -17.25 -9.39 -12.44
N LEU A 887 -18.59 -9.39 -12.54
CA LEU A 887 -19.31 -8.87 -13.71
C LEU A 887 -18.94 -7.40 -13.99
N LEU A 888 -18.93 -6.54 -12.98
CA LEU A 888 -18.53 -5.13 -13.12
C LEU A 888 -17.09 -5.00 -13.65
N SER A 889 -16.20 -5.86 -13.19
CA SER A 889 -14.80 -5.87 -13.66
C SER A 889 -14.68 -6.33 -15.10
N LEU A 890 -15.46 -7.31 -15.52
CA LEU A 890 -15.53 -7.74 -16.92
C LEU A 890 -16.01 -6.61 -17.83
N VAL A 891 -16.99 -5.80 -17.39
CA VAL A 891 -17.39 -4.58 -18.13
C VAL A 891 -16.21 -3.61 -18.26
N GLY A 892 -15.45 -3.40 -17.20
CA GLY A 892 -14.22 -2.60 -17.22
C GLY A 892 -13.20 -3.10 -18.25
N VAL A 893 -12.99 -4.41 -18.32
CA VAL A 893 -12.10 -5.07 -19.29
C VAL A 893 -12.61 -4.92 -20.72
N VAL A 894 -13.92 -5.05 -20.96
CA VAL A 894 -14.52 -4.83 -22.29
C VAL A 894 -14.31 -3.40 -22.76
N LEU A 895 -14.50 -2.40 -21.88
CA LEU A 895 -14.21 -0.99 -22.19
C LEU A 895 -12.73 -0.77 -22.53
N LEU A 896 -11.83 -1.41 -21.77
CA LEU A 896 -10.39 -1.37 -22.00
C LEU A 896 -10.02 -1.92 -23.38
N ILE A 897 -10.56 -3.09 -23.77
CA ILE A 897 -10.37 -3.68 -25.09
C ILE A 897 -10.91 -2.74 -26.18
N GLY A 898 -12.06 -2.10 -25.93
CA GLY A 898 -12.63 -1.09 -26.81
C GLY A 898 -11.69 0.10 -27.08
N PHE A 899 -10.94 0.56 -26.08
CA PHE A 899 -9.93 1.62 -26.25
C PHE A 899 -8.71 1.17 -27.07
N VAL A 900 -8.33 -0.10 -26.99
CA VAL A 900 -7.24 -0.66 -27.81
C VAL A 900 -7.69 -0.81 -29.26
N ALA A 901 -8.92 -1.27 -29.47
CA ALA A 901 -9.47 -1.54 -30.80
C ALA A 901 -9.78 -0.26 -31.59
N ARG A 902 -10.22 0.83 -30.94
CA ARG A 902 -10.61 2.09 -31.62
C ARG A 902 -9.52 3.16 -31.52
N ALA A 903 -9.00 3.60 -32.66
CA ALA A 903 -8.10 4.75 -32.71
C ALA A 903 -8.88 6.07 -32.47
N PRO A 904 -8.38 7.00 -31.62
CA PRO A 904 -8.93 8.35 -31.61
C PRO A 904 -8.74 8.98 -33.00
N LYS A 905 -9.83 9.46 -33.59
CA LYS A 905 -9.86 9.97 -34.98
C LYS A 905 -9.28 11.38 -35.13
N THR A 906 -9.08 12.13 -34.04
CA THR A 906 -8.53 13.49 -34.08
C THR A 906 -7.76 13.81 -32.78
N PRO A 907 -6.60 14.49 -32.84
CA PRO A 907 -5.97 15.08 -31.67
C PRO A 907 -6.84 16.22 -31.14
N LEU A 908 -6.95 16.33 -29.82
CA LEU A 908 -7.63 17.44 -29.15
C LEU A 908 -6.67 18.65 -29.15
N PHE A 909 -6.88 19.57 -30.10
CA PHE A 909 -6.40 20.95 -30.25
C PHE A 909 -5.26 21.52 -29.36
N THR A 910 -4.41 22.33 -30.00
CA THR A 910 -3.40 23.24 -29.41
C THR A 910 -4.05 24.56 -28.96
N GLY A 911 -4.58 24.62 -27.74
CA GLY A 911 -5.01 25.90 -27.14
C GLY A 911 -3.84 26.65 -26.48
N ARG A 912 -3.98 27.98 -26.27
CA ARG A 912 -2.99 28.85 -25.59
C ARG A 912 -2.44 28.20 -24.31
N GLU A 913 -1.11 28.06 -24.25
CA GLU A 913 -0.38 27.59 -23.07
C GLU A 913 -0.26 28.72 -22.02
N PHE A 914 -0.25 28.37 -20.73
CA PHE A 914 0.04 29.32 -19.67
C PHE A 914 1.45 29.89 -19.84
N PHE A 915 1.67 31.14 -19.43
CA PHE A 915 2.94 31.86 -19.68
C PHE A 915 4.18 31.03 -19.33
N GLY A 916 4.23 30.42 -18.14
CA GLY A 916 5.34 29.57 -17.70
C GLY A 916 5.51 28.26 -18.48
N ASP A 917 4.46 27.79 -19.15
CA ASP A 917 4.45 26.54 -19.93
C ASP A 917 4.79 26.75 -21.42
N ARG A 918 4.70 28.01 -21.91
CA ARG A 918 4.83 28.38 -23.33
C ARG A 918 6.13 27.88 -23.96
N ASP A 919 6.02 27.42 -25.20
CA ASP A 919 7.18 27.13 -26.04
C ASP A 919 7.85 28.43 -26.52
N PRO A 920 9.18 28.59 -26.36
CA PRO A 920 9.90 29.78 -26.82
C PRO A 920 9.71 30.05 -28.31
N SER A 921 9.50 29.01 -29.14
CA SER A 921 9.26 29.14 -30.58
C SER A 921 7.91 29.79 -30.94
N THR A 922 6.95 29.76 -30.01
CA THR A 922 5.61 30.38 -30.21
C THR A 922 5.56 31.85 -29.81
N LEU A 923 6.61 32.37 -29.17
CA LEU A 923 6.72 33.78 -28.77
C LEU A 923 7.30 34.67 -29.90
N SER A 924 7.87 34.09 -30.96
CA SER A 924 8.46 34.85 -32.08
C SER A 924 7.54 35.01 -33.29
N SER A 925 6.45 34.25 -33.39
CA SER A 925 5.42 34.46 -34.42
C SER A 925 4.34 35.39 -33.87
N GLY A 926 4.50 36.69 -34.09
CA GLY A 926 3.40 37.63 -33.95
C GLY A 926 2.35 37.33 -35.01
N THR A 927 1.39 36.46 -34.70
CA THR A 927 0.13 36.37 -35.45
C THR A 927 -0.97 36.90 -34.53
N THR A 928 -1.53 38.05 -34.93
CA THR A 928 -2.85 38.50 -34.54
C THR A 928 -3.85 37.45 -35.05
N ASP A 929 -4.22 36.50 -34.19
CA ASP A 929 -5.35 35.61 -34.46
C ASP A 929 -6.63 36.34 -34.06
N ASP A 930 -7.35 36.84 -35.06
CA ASP A 930 -8.72 37.33 -34.94
C ASP A 930 -9.66 36.18 -34.51
N ASP A 931 -10.58 36.53 -33.63
CA ASP A 931 -11.58 35.67 -33.00
C ASP A 931 -12.79 35.49 -33.94
N PRO A 932 -13.23 34.25 -34.28
CA PRO A 932 -14.41 34.06 -35.12
C PRO A 932 -15.71 33.85 -34.30
N ASP A 933 -15.80 34.40 -33.09
CA ASP A 933 -17.02 34.38 -32.27
C ASP A 933 -17.48 35.82 -31.89
N SER A 934 -17.61 36.71 -32.88
CA SER A 934 -18.38 37.95 -32.70
C SER A 934 -19.59 37.97 -33.64
N ASP A 935 -20.76 37.78 -33.04
CA ASP A 935 -22.04 37.97 -33.68
C ASP A 935 -22.22 39.44 -34.06
N GLY A 936 -22.68 39.66 -35.29
CA GLY A 936 -22.59 40.93 -36.00
C GLY A 936 -23.42 42.09 -35.43
N SER A 937 -22.92 43.30 -35.69
CA SER A 937 -23.72 44.42 -36.19
C SER A 937 -22.77 45.49 -36.74
N ASP A 938 -22.57 45.44 -38.05
CA ASP A 938 -22.11 46.58 -38.84
C ASP A 938 -23.17 47.69 -38.74
N PRO A 939 -22.76 48.94 -38.51
CA PRO A 939 -23.11 49.92 -39.53
C PRO A 939 -21.96 50.87 -39.86
N GLY A 940 -21.63 50.91 -41.14
CA GLY A 940 -21.54 52.18 -41.88
C GLY A 940 -20.15 52.75 -42.02
N SER A 941 -19.57 52.45 -43.17
CA SER A 941 -18.50 53.19 -43.83
C SER A 941 -18.65 54.71 -43.74
N GLY A 942 -17.59 55.38 -43.28
CA GLY A 942 -17.41 56.82 -43.38
C GLY A 942 -15.94 57.17 -43.25
N ASP A 943 -15.25 57.27 -44.38
CA ASP A 943 -13.90 57.80 -44.50
C ASP A 943 -13.86 59.24 -43.97
N VAL A 944 -13.00 59.56 -42.98
CA VAL A 944 -12.36 60.89 -42.88
C VAL A 944 -10.98 60.79 -42.23
N GLU A 945 -10.03 61.31 -43.00
CA GLU A 945 -8.67 61.77 -42.75
C GLU A 945 -8.36 62.35 -41.35
N TRP A 946 -7.10 62.18 -40.94
CA TRP A 946 -6.47 62.86 -39.81
C TRP A 946 -6.38 64.37 -40.03
N ASP A 947 -6.77 65.16 -39.02
CA ASP A 947 -6.13 66.45 -38.79
C ASP A 947 -5.98 66.73 -37.29
N GLU A 948 -4.78 67.17 -36.92
CA GLU A 948 -4.44 67.67 -35.60
C GLU A 948 -5.07 69.04 -35.41
N THR A 949 -5.70 69.31 -34.26
CA THR A 949 -5.46 70.52 -33.44
C THR A 949 -6.48 70.70 -32.30
N GLN A 950 -5.92 71.12 -31.17
CA GLN A 950 -6.46 72.06 -30.17
C GLN A 950 -7.63 71.68 -29.23
N ASP A 951 -7.24 71.67 -27.96
CA ASP A 951 -7.83 72.36 -26.79
C ASP A 951 -9.11 71.85 -26.10
N ALA A 952 -8.98 71.94 -24.76
CA ALA A 952 -10.00 72.08 -23.71
C ALA A 952 -10.52 70.81 -23.00
N ASP A 953 -9.91 70.58 -21.84
CA ASP A 953 -10.47 70.14 -20.54
C ASP A 953 -11.81 70.88 -20.20
N PRO A 954 -12.55 70.65 -19.09
CA PRO A 954 -12.71 69.49 -18.18
C PRO A 954 -14.23 69.19 -17.87
N PHE A 955 -14.48 68.22 -16.97
CA PHE A 955 -15.76 67.93 -16.28
C PHE A 955 -16.85 67.25 -17.13
N GLY A 956 -17.60 66.24 -16.68
CA GLY A 956 -17.76 65.63 -15.37
C GLY A 956 -19.02 64.76 -15.41
N THR A 957 -19.13 63.92 -14.37
CA THR A 957 -20.36 63.33 -13.82
C THR A 957 -21.12 62.23 -14.59
N ALA A 958 -21.19 61.09 -13.88
CA ALA A 958 -22.40 60.32 -13.55
C ALA A 958 -22.96 59.27 -14.55
N THR A 959 -22.82 58.02 -14.11
CA THR A 959 -23.75 56.85 -14.15
C THR A 959 -25.26 57.19 -14.15
N PRO A 960 -26.20 56.22 -14.29
CA PRO A 960 -26.17 54.88 -14.93
C PRO A 960 -27.41 54.62 -15.84
N GLN A 961 -27.35 53.59 -16.69
CA GLN A 961 -28.42 52.61 -16.84
C GLN A 961 -27.87 51.30 -17.39
#